data_AF-A0A9D8DLV1-F1
#
_entry.id   AF-A0A9D8DLV1-F1
#
_cell.length_a   1.000
_cell.length_b   1.000
_cell.length_c   1.000
_cell.angle_alpha   90.00
_cell.angle_beta   90.00
_cell.angle_gamma   90.00
#
_symmetry.space_group_name_H-M   'P 1'
#
loop_
_entity.id
_entity.type
_entity.pdbx_description
1 polymer ?
#
loop_
_entity_poly.entity_id
_entity_poly.type
_entity_poly.pdbx_seq_one_letter_code
_entity_poly.pdbx_strand_id
1 'polypeptide(L)'
;MVQAIDPAARRGPGRVPPHNLEAEESLLGAMLLSRDAISAATEAHVDASDFYKPAHTHVFEAIMSLYGQGEPVDPVTVADELRRADLLDALGGRNTLLRLQTGTPASANASHYATIVNELALLRRLIAVAGDIAEMGYDDSGEVAETLDRAESLVFEVAERRVSDSMVGVSVALQDTLDQLEALYGSDGEITGVQTGYTDLDELLLGLQPSNLIVVAARPGSGKSAFALGAAANVAMQARRPVMFFSMEMGVLELTKRLLAGEARVDARRLQTGNIPEADWGRLAHAVGRLGETPLYIDDNPHCTVMEMRAKARRAKARHGDLGLIVVDYLQLMTPSTSKRMENRQVEVAEISRGLKILARELDTPVMALSQLNRQLEYRQDKRPMLADLRESGCMPASTRLMRADTGTEVTLGELVLSQEQPLVWSLDEHWRMVPRRLVRAFPSGIKPVFRLRLRSGYEVEASGNHPFRTIDGWRRLDELNAGEAIAVPRRVPEPQSPNASWEDDELILLAHLLGDGTIGATSVKYATADPANKEIVEAAARRLFNIEVSGKKQGNTWQLWFPSPYRLTHGRYHPVRGWLEPLGLWGSRSHNKFVPEEVFQQPNDKIALFLRHLWATDGSITLSRNRRGRIVNIYYATTSRRLADDVRRLLLRMDIRSRVYRARKAGYRDSWHVHVQAKDNSERFLMIVGCHGERGDRVPLALERLATIKPNPNTDLIPWKVALRVKKALEAAGIGHRQIAAALGERYCGSYLLGSAERPRRFSRGRLQIIATETRSEELHDLATSDVYWDEVLEIAPLGEMPTFDATVEDTHNFIANGVVAHNSLEQDSDVVIFLYRDEIYNPESEQRGTAEVIVSKHRNGPTGMTRLAFLAHFVKFANMARE
;
A
#
# COMPACT_ATOMS: atom_id res chain seq x y z
N MET A 1 54.21 -7.07 21.10
CA MET A 1 53.85 -6.64 22.46
C MET A 1 53.15 -5.30 22.36
N VAL A 2 51.86 -5.31 22.04
CA VAL A 2 51.00 -4.13 22.12
C VAL A 2 50.24 -4.30 23.44
N GLN A 3 50.51 -3.43 24.41
CA GLN A 3 49.84 -3.48 25.71
C GLN A 3 48.34 -3.31 25.47
N ALA A 4 47.57 -4.34 25.86
CA ALA A 4 46.12 -4.26 25.94
C ALA A 4 45.76 -3.17 26.95
N ILE A 5 45.18 -2.08 26.47
CA ILE A 5 44.63 -1.02 27.30
C ILE A 5 43.33 -1.57 27.88
N ASP A 6 43.32 -1.83 29.19
CA ASP A 6 42.15 -2.27 29.95
C ASP A 6 41.04 -1.20 29.92
N PRO A 7 39.86 -1.46 29.32
CA PRO A 7 38.76 -0.50 29.23
C PRO A 7 38.13 -0.16 30.60
N ALA A 8 38.38 -0.98 31.64
CA ALA A 8 37.79 -0.79 32.96
C ALA A 8 38.38 0.39 33.76
N ALA A 9 39.48 0.99 33.30
CA ALA A 9 40.24 2.01 34.04
C ALA A 9 39.67 3.46 33.98
N ARG A 10 38.46 3.69 33.43
CA ARG A 10 37.91 5.06 33.21
C ARG A 10 36.61 5.41 33.95
N ARG A 11 36.15 4.64 34.92
CA ARG A 11 35.01 5.06 35.77
C ARG A 11 35.49 5.82 37.00
N GLY A 12 35.77 7.12 36.83
CA GLY A 12 35.89 8.04 37.96
C GLY A 12 34.51 8.30 38.59
N PRO A 13 34.34 8.21 39.92
CA PRO A 13 33.10 8.58 40.58
C PRO A 13 32.93 10.10 40.53
N GLY A 14 31.81 10.60 39.98
CA GLY A 14 31.46 12.03 40.01
C GLY A 14 31.20 12.74 38.67
N ARG A 15 31.05 12.04 37.54
CA ARG A 15 30.66 12.68 36.28
C ARG A 15 29.15 12.96 36.25
N VAL A 16 28.78 14.23 36.26
CA VAL A 16 27.40 14.68 36.05
C VAL A 16 27.14 14.79 34.54
N PRO A 17 25.97 14.38 34.01
CA PRO A 17 25.63 14.57 32.61
C PRO A 17 25.78 16.04 32.17
N PRO A 18 26.21 16.33 30.92
CA PRO A 18 26.36 17.69 30.42
C PRO A 18 25.07 18.51 30.57
N HIS A 19 25.14 19.65 31.25
CA HIS A 19 24.02 20.54 31.50
C HIS A 19 24.51 21.98 31.70
N ASN A 20 23.62 22.96 31.49
CA ASN A 20 23.87 24.36 31.79
C ASN A 20 22.57 24.99 32.29
N LEU A 21 22.42 25.05 33.62
CA LEU A 21 21.21 25.58 34.25
C LEU A 21 21.02 27.07 33.97
N GLU A 22 22.11 27.85 33.85
CA GLU A 22 22.01 29.28 33.56
C GLU A 22 21.45 29.52 32.16
N ALA A 23 21.83 28.70 31.18
CA ALA A 23 21.27 28.77 29.82
C ALA A 23 19.80 28.35 29.79
N GLU A 24 19.42 27.30 30.51
CA GLU A 24 18.01 26.88 30.64
C GLU A 24 17.15 27.98 31.30
N GLU A 25 17.61 28.56 32.41
CA GLU A 25 16.91 29.63 33.12
C GLU A 25 16.80 30.88 32.24
N SER A 26 17.88 31.23 31.53
CA SER A 26 17.91 32.39 30.63
C SER A 26 16.98 32.22 29.42
N LEU A 27 16.90 31.01 28.86
CA LEU A 27 15.99 30.68 27.74
C LEU A 27 14.53 30.79 28.18
N LEU A 28 14.15 30.13 29.28
CA LEU A 28 12.79 30.17 29.78
C LEU A 28 12.37 31.59 30.17
N GLY A 29 13.25 32.35 30.82
CA GLY A 29 12.97 33.74 31.13
C GLY A 29 12.87 34.63 29.88
N ALA A 30 13.66 34.37 28.83
CA ALA A 30 13.53 35.06 27.54
C ALA A 30 12.18 34.77 26.86
N MET A 31 11.72 33.52 26.91
CA MET A 31 10.42 33.09 26.39
C MET A 31 9.25 33.73 27.17
N LEU A 32 9.40 33.97 28.47
CA LEU A 32 8.43 34.71 29.30
C LEU A 32 8.46 36.23 29.06
N LEU A 33 9.44 36.76 28.32
CA LEU A 33 9.60 38.19 28.02
C LEU A 33 9.20 38.52 26.58
N SER A 34 9.43 37.62 25.63
CA SER A 34 9.20 37.88 24.21
C SER A 34 8.73 36.65 23.46
N ARG A 35 7.78 36.87 22.56
CA ARG A 35 7.30 35.86 21.61
C ARG A 35 8.40 35.40 20.64
N ASP A 36 9.30 36.30 20.25
CA ASP A 36 10.39 35.99 19.33
C ASP A 36 11.38 34.98 19.93
N ALA A 37 11.54 34.98 21.26
CA ALA A 37 12.36 34.01 21.96
C ALA A 37 11.75 32.60 21.93
N ILE A 38 10.42 32.48 21.88
CA ILE A 38 9.70 31.21 21.70
C ILE A 38 9.92 30.67 20.28
N SER A 39 9.82 31.55 19.27
CA SER A 39 10.16 31.21 17.89
C SER A 39 11.62 30.73 17.77
N ALA A 40 12.57 31.44 18.39
CA ALA A 40 13.98 31.04 18.37
C ALA A 40 14.23 29.67 19.05
N ALA A 41 13.49 29.34 20.11
CA ALA A 41 13.57 28.02 20.74
C ALA A 41 13.00 26.90 19.83
N THR A 42 11.93 27.21 19.09
CA THR A 42 11.30 26.30 18.12
C THR A 42 12.21 26.05 16.91
N GLU A 43 12.81 27.12 16.36
CA GLU A 43 13.79 27.06 15.26
C GLU A 43 15.05 26.28 15.64
N ALA A 44 15.50 26.40 16.89
CA ALA A 44 16.62 25.62 17.42
C ALA A 44 16.25 24.17 17.79
N HIS A 45 15.03 23.73 17.49
CA HIS A 45 14.49 22.39 17.77
C HIS A 45 14.65 21.96 19.24
N VAL A 46 14.33 22.86 20.18
CA VAL A 46 14.33 22.55 21.61
C VAL A 46 13.01 21.91 22.01
N ASP A 47 13.06 20.71 22.59
CA ASP A 47 11.93 20.00 23.17
C ASP A 47 11.91 20.12 24.71
N ALA A 48 10.76 19.81 25.32
CA ALA A 48 10.62 19.75 26.77
C ALA A 48 11.61 18.76 27.44
N SER A 49 11.95 17.66 26.75
CA SER A 49 12.91 16.65 27.20
C SER A 49 14.38 17.09 27.08
N ASP A 50 14.66 18.24 26.45
CA ASP A 50 16.01 18.80 26.33
C ASP A 50 16.45 19.57 27.59
N PHE A 51 15.54 19.83 28.53
CA PHE A 51 15.90 20.44 29.82
C PHE A 51 16.43 19.40 30.80
N TYR A 52 17.55 19.70 31.46
CA TYR A 52 18.14 18.81 32.46
C TYR A 52 17.33 18.80 33.76
N LYS A 53 16.75 19.94 34.14
CA LYS A 53 15.97 20.06 35.37
C LYS A 53 14.48 19.80 35.08
N PRO A 54 13.83 18.81 35.74
CA PRO A 54 12.42 18.50 35.49
C PRO A 54 11.47 19.68 35.66
N ALA A 55 11.81 20.60 36.57
CA ALA A 55 11.04 21.82 36.76
C ALA A 55 10.99 22.71 35.50
N HIS A 56 12.08 22.77 34.73
CA HIS A 56 12.17 23.56 33.51
C HIS A 56 11.40 22.92 32.36
N THR A 57 11.37 21.58 32.28
CA THR A 57 10.52 20.83 31.34
C THR A 57 9.05 21.26 31.44
N HIS A 58 8.48 21.25 32.64
CA HIS A 58 7.07 21.62 32.82
C HIS A 58 6.78 23.09 32.53
N VAL A 59 7.72 23.99 32.86
CA VAL A 59 7.58 25.41 32.51
C VAL A 59 7.61 25.59 30.99
N PHE A 60 8.49 24.89 30.28
CA PHE A 60 8.54 24.90 28.81
C PHE A 60 7.25 24.35 28.18
N GLU A 61 6.74 23.22 28.67
CA GLU A 61 5.47 22.63 28.21
C GLU A 61 4.30 23.59 28.35
N ALA A 62 4.20 24.28 29.50
CA ALA A 62 3.16 25.28 29.74
C ALA A 62 3.30 26.48 28.79
N ILE A 63 4.52 26.96 28.55
CA ILE A 63 4.79 28.04 27.58
C ILE A 63 4.38 27.62 26.16
N MET A 64 4.77 26.42 25.72
CA MET A 64 4.45 25.93 24.38
C MET A 64 2.96 25.63 24.20
N SER A 65 2.28 25.15 25.24
CA SER A 65 0.82 24.96 25.25
C SER A 65 0.08 26.28 25.00
N LEU A 66 0.41 27.33 25.78
CA LEU A 66 -0.20 28.65 25.64
C LEU A 66 0.13 29.28 24.28
N TYR A 67 1.38 29.15 23.83
CA TYR A 67 1.81 29.64 22.52
C TYR A 67 1.04 28.95 21.38
N GLY A 68 0.84 27.63 21.45
CA GLY A 68 0.07 26.86 20.47
C GLY A 68 -1.42 27.20 20.45
N GLN A 69 -1.98 27.63 21.58
CA GLN A 69 -3.35 28.13 21.69
C GLN A 69 -3.50 29.60 21.25
N GLY A 70 -2.39 30.28 20.94
CA GLY A 70 -2.37 31.69 20.59
C GLY A 70 -2.58 32.63 21.78
N GLU A 71 -2.44 32.14 23.01
CA GLU A 71 -2.56 32.93 24.24
C GLU A 71 -1.25 33.67 24.56
N PRO A 72 -1.32 34.84 25.24
CA PRO A 72 -0.12 35.55 25.67
C PRO A 72 0.67 34.73 26.68
N VAL A 73 1.97 34.60 26.47
CA VAL A 73 2.89 33.89 27.36
C VAL A 73 3.55 34.88 28.30
N ASP A 74 3.18 34.84 29.58
CA ASP A 74 3.78 35.65 30.64
C ASP A 74 3.72 34.89 31.98
N PRO A 75 4.40 35.36 33.05
CA PRO A 75 4.39 34.66 34.34
C PRO A 75 3.01 34.48 35.00
N VAL A 76 1.99 35.23 34.59
CA VAL A 76 0.61 35.10 35.09
C VAL A 76 -0.10 33.97 34.35
N THR A 77 -0.07 33.98 33.02
CA THR A 77 -0.75 32.96 32.20
C THR A 77 -0.10 31.59 32.37
N VAL A 78 1.24 31.52 32.39
CA VAL A 78 1.97 30.28 32.66
C VAL A 78 1.71 29.76 34.08
N ALA A 79 1.54 30.63 35.07
CA ALA A 79 1.17 30.20 36.41
C ALA A 79 -0.24 29.62 36.48
N ASP A 80 -1.20 30.15 35.70
CA ASP A 80 -2.55 29.60 35.65
C ASP A 80 -2.57 28.22 34.98
N GLU A 81 -1.84 28.07 33.87
CA GLU A 81 -1.71 26.79 33.17
C GLU A 81 -1.04 25.71 34.04
N LEU A 82 0.05 26.07 34.74
CA LEU A 82 0.71 25.16 35.70
C LEU A 82 -0.16 24.84 36.91
N ARG A 83 -1.07 25.74 37.32
CA ARG A 83 -2.04 25.48 38.39
C ARG A 83 -3.13 24.51 37.92
N ARG A 84 -3.63 24.65 36.70
CA ARG A 84 -4.60 23.70 36.11
C ARG A 84 -4.02 22.28 36.04
N ALA A 85 -2.71 22.17 35.82
CA ALA A 85 -1.99 20.89 35.81
C ALA A 85 -1.58 20.38 37.21
N ASP A 86 -1.91 21.08 38.30
CA ASP A 86 -1.52 20.77 39.68
C ASP A 86 0.02 20.72 39.91
N LEU A 87 0.78 21.47 39.11
CA LEU A 87 2.26 21.50 39.14
C LEU A 87 2.83 22.78 39.75
N LEU A 88 2.04 23.86 39.87
CA LEU A 88 2.53 25.18 40.29
C LEU A 88 3.20 25.16 41.68
N ASP A 89 2.60 24.50 42.66
CA ASP A 89 3.13 24.46 44.03
C ASP A 89 4.40 23.60 44.12
N ALA A 90 4.46 22.51 43.35
CA ALA A 90 5.64 21.65 43.25
C ALA A 90 6.85 22.36 42.62
N LEU A 91 6.62 23.37 41.78
CA LEU A 91 7.64 24.16 41.09
C LEU A 91 8.12 25.39 41.89
N GLY A 92 7.66 25.56 43.14
CA GLY A 92 8.02 26.71 44.00
C GLY A 92 7.11 27.93 43.82
N GLY A 93 5.94 27.74 43.20
CA GLY A 93 4.93 28.77 43.04
C GLY A 93 5.29 29.85 42.02
N ARG A 94 4.46 30.90 41.97
CA ARG A 94 4.60 32.02 41.01
C ARG A 94 5.94 32.76 41.13
N ASN A 95 6.58 32.74 42.30
CA ASN A 95 7.87 33.40 42.51
C ASN A 95 9.00 32.80 41.65
N THR A 96 8.93 31.50 41.31
CA THR A 96 9.93 30.87 40.43
C THR A 96 9.88 31.46 39.01
N LEU A 97 8.68 31.65 38.44
CA LEU A 97 8.51 32.23 37.11
C LEU A 97 8.96 33.69 37.05
N LEU A 98 8.69 34.47 38.11
CA LEU A 98 9.19 35.84 38.22
C LEU A 98 10.71 35.88 38.30
N ARG A 99 11.33 34.94 39.03
CA ARG A 99 12.80 34.83 39.09
C ARG A 99 13.41 34.50 37.74
N LEU A 100 12.84 33.54 37.00
CA LEU A 100 13.28 33.21 35.65
C LEU A 100 13.22 34.44 34.74
N GLN A 101 12.10 35.17 34.77
CA GLN A 101 11.92 36.39 33.98
C GLN A 101 12.94 37.49 34.35
N THR A 102 13.22 37.70 35.64
CA THR A 102 14.20 38.71 36.08
C THR A 102 15.66 38.29 35.89
N GLY A 103 15.92 36.99 35.79
CA GLY A 103 17.27 36.42 35.68
C GLY A 103 17.84 36.45 34.26
N THR A 104 17.01 36.68 33.24
CA THR A 104 17.44 36.71 31.84
C THR A 104 18.20 38.00 31.50
N PRO A 105 19.48 37.93 31.10
CA PRO A 105 20.28 39.11 30.79
C PRO A 105 19.79 39.91 29.57
N ALA A 106 19.34 39.22 28.51
CA ALA A 106 18.76 39.82 27.32
C ALA A 106 17.93 38.80 26.52
N SER A 107 16.69 39.13 26.15
CA SER A 107 15.82 38.27 25.35
C SER A 107 16.31 38.06 23.92
N ALA A 108 17.09 39.01 23.37
CA ALA A 108 17.67 38.92 22.02
C ALA A 108 18.64 37.73 21.85
N ASN A 109 19.21 37.20 22.94
CA ASN A 109 20.15 36.07 22.90
C ASN A 109 19.45 34.71 23.04
N ALA A 110 18.12 34.65 22.96
CA ALA A 110 17.34 33.41 23.12
C ALA A 110 17.81 32.30 22.17
N SER A 111 18.10 32.62 20.90
CA SER A 111 18.63 31.64 19.93
C SER A 111 19.93 31.00 20.39
N HIS A 112 20.85 31.78 20.97
CA HIS A 112 22.11 31.27 21.49
C HIS A 112 21.90 30.36 22.70
N TYR A 113 21.03 30.75 23.65
CA TYR A 113 20.69 29.89 24.80
C TYR A 113 20.00 28.59 24.37
N ALA A 114 19.10 28.66 23.38
CA ALA A 114 18.43 27.50 22.81
C ALA A 114 19.43 26.53 22.16
N THR A 115 20.43 27.06 21.43
CA THR A 115 21.51 26.24 20.86
C THR A 115 22.29 25.51 21.96
N ILE A 116 22.65 26.22 23.04
CA ILE A 116 23.38 25.61 24.17
C ILE A 116 22.55 24.47 24.80
N VAL A 117 21.26 24.68 25.06
CA VAL A 117 20.38 23.67 25.65
C VAL A 117 20.26 22.45 24.72
N ASN A 118 20.03 22.66 23.42
CA ASN A 118 19.94 21.60 22.42
C ASN A 118 21.25 20.79 22.31
N GLU A 119 22.41 21.45 22.23
CA GLU A 119 23.72 20.78 22.12
C GLU A 119 24.02 19.93 23.35
N LEU A 120 23.75 20.45 24.55
CA LEU A 120 23.97 19.70 25.80
C LEU A 120 23.00 18.53 25.94
N ALA A 121 21.74 18.68 25.49
CA ALA A 121 20.78 17.58 25.44
C ALA A 121 21.20 16.48 24.47
N LEU A 122 21.76 16.84 23.30
CA LEU A 122 22.32 15.90 22.35
C LEU A 122 23.50 15.11 22.94
N LEU A 123 24.40 15.78 23.68
CA LEU A 123 25.47 15.08 24.40
C LEU A 123 24.92 14.13 25.47
N ARG A 124 23.85 14.50 26.21
CA ARG A 124 23.20 13.60 27.18
C ARG A 124 22.58 12.37 26.53
N ARG A 125 21.89 12.54 25.40
CA ARG A 125 21.35 11.42 24.62
C ARG A 125 22.43 10.50 24.10
N LEU A 126 23.53 11.05 23.58
CA LEU A 126 24.67 10.26 23.13
C LEU A 126 25.28 9.42 24.27
N ILE A 127 25.35 10.00 25.49
CA ILE A 127 25.79 9.25 26.69
C ILE A 127 24.82 8.12 27.03
N ALA A 128 23.50 8.36 26.94
CA ALA A 128 22.48 7.33 27.18
C ALA A 128 22.60 6.18 26.17
N VAL A 129 22.66 6.50 24.87
CA VAL A 129 22.84 5.52 23.79
C VAL A 129 24.16 4.74 23.95
N ALA A 130 25.25 5.41 24.33
CA ALA A 130 26.51 4.73 24.63
C ALA A 130 26.39 3.78 25.83
N GLY A 131 25.55 4.10 26.81
CA GLY A 131 25.20 3.22 27.93
C GLY A 131 24.43 1.99 27.46
N ASP A 132 23.39 2.19 26.65
CA ASP A 132 22.58 1.11 26.09
C ASP A 132 23.41 0.17 25.22
N ILE A 133 24.27 0.71 24.35
CA ILE A 133 25.21 -0.08 23.52
C ILE A 133 26.19 -0.86 24.39
N ALA A 134 26.70 -0.25 25.47
CA ALA A 134 27.57 -0.95 26.40
C ALA A 134 26.85 -2.10 27.10
N GLU A 135 25.58 -1.91 27.50
CA GLU A 135 24.74 -2.95 28.11
C GLU A 135 24.44 -4.09 27.12
N MET A 136 24.11 -3.78 25.87
CA MET A 136 23.95 -4.77 24.80
C MET A 136 25.21 -5.60 24.58
N GLY A 137 26.40 -5.00 24.71
CA GLY A 137 27.68 -5.71 24.62
C GLY A 137 27.94 -6.72 25.75
N TYR A 138 27.19 -6.64 26.86
CA TYR A 138 27.25 -7.61 27.96
C TYR A 138 26.18 -8.71 27.87
N ASP A 139 25.19 -8.59 26.97
CA ASP A 139 24.12 -9.57 26.80
C ASP A 139 24.52 -10.65 25.76
N ASP A 140 24.81 -11.87 26.22
CA ASP A 140 25.32 -13.01 25.42
C ASP A 140 24.20 -13.84 24.75
N SER A 141 23.01 -13.27 24.58
CA SER A 141 21.81 -14.02 24.16
C SER A 141 21.35 -13.82 22.71
N GLY A 142 21.98 -12.90 21.94
CA GLY A 142 21.61 -12.55 20.56
C GLY A 142 22.68 -12.82 19.49
N GLU A 143 22.30 -12.76 18.21
CA GLU A 143 23.27 -12.77 17.10
C GLU A 143 24.06 -11.45 17.07
N VAL A 144 25.40 -11.53 17.03
CA VAL A 144 26.30 -10.37 17.05
C VAL A 144 25.97 -9.33 15.96
N ALA A 145 25.51 -9.79 14.78
CA ALA A 145 25.10 -8.92 13.69
C ALA A 145 23.87 -8.07 14.04
N GLU A 146 22.86 -8.64 14.71
CA GLU A 146 21.65 -7.93 15.14
C GLU A 146 21.99 -6.87 16.21
N THR A 147 22.90 -7.20 17.13
CA THR A 147 23.39 -6.25 18.14
C THR A 147 24.14 -5.07 17.49
N LEU A 148 24.96 -5.33 16.45
CA LEU A 148 25.64 -4.29 15.67
C LEU A 148 24.66 -3.39 14.93
N ASP A 149 23.69 -3.96 14.21
CA ASP A 149 22.67 -3.19 13.48
C ASP A 149 21.82 -2.31 14.41
N ARG A 150 21.47 -2.83 15.59
CA ARG A 150 20.74 -2.08 16.61
C ARG A 150 21.57 -0.96 17.21
N ALA A 151 22.86 -1.19 17.45
CA ALA A 151 23.79 -0.16 17.90
C ALA A 151 23.96 0.95 16.85
N GLU A 152 24.08 0.60 15.56
CA GLU A 152 24.14 1.57 14.47
C GLU A 152 22.85 2.41 14.39
N SER A 153 21.69 1.76 14.51
CA SER A 153 20.38 2.43 14.49
C SER A 153 20.22 3.45 15.63
N LEU A 154 20.59 3.07 16.86
CA LEU A 154 20.51 3.97 18.02
C LEU A 154 21.44 5.19 17.90
N VAL A 155 22.65 5.00 17.38
CA VAL A 155 23.57 6.13 17.12
C VAL A 155 23.00 7.04 16.03
N PHE A 156 22.32 6.45 15.04
CA PHE A 156 21.74 7.18 13.92
C PHE A 156 20.52 8.04 14.32
N GLU A 157 19.63 7.54 15.18
CA GLU A 157 18.48 8.30 15.70
C GLU A 157 18.90 9.61 16.39
N VAL A 158 20.06 9.61 17.07
CA VAL A 158 20.62 10.82 17.70
C VAL A 158 21.07 11.85 16.67
N ALA A 159 21.46 11.43 15.46
CA ALA A 159 21.95 12.29 14.39
C ALA A 159 20.83 12.89 13.51
N GLU A 160 19.67 12.23 13.40
CA GLU A 160 18.60 12.57 12.44
C GLU A 160 17.73 13.76 12.88
N ARG A 161 17.69 14.11 14.17
CA ARG A 161 16.94 15.26 14.73
C ARG A 161 17.33 16.65 14.21
N ARG A 162 18.31 16.75 13.30
CA ARG A 162 18.74 18.02 12.67
C ARG A 162 18.00 18.36 11.37
N VAL A 163 17.17 17.47 10.82
CA VAL A 163 16.52 17.70 9.52
C VAL A 163 15.04 17.37 9.60
N SER A 164 14.24 18.31 10.10
CA SER A 164 12.78 18.27 9.95
C SER A 164 12.20 19.67 9.80
N ASP A 165 12.35 20.23 8.60
CA ASP A 165 11.33 21.15 8.10
C ASP A 165 11.16 20.92 6.60
N SER A 166 9.99 20.40 6.21
CA SER A 166 9.69 19.92 4.84
C SER A 166 8.70 20.83 4.09
N MET A 167 8.37 22.00 4.66
CA MET A 167 7.51 22.99 4.04
C MET A 167 8.31 24.24 3.65
N VAL A 168 8.49 24.44 2.34
CA VAL A 168 9.07 25.66 1.77
C VAL A 168 7.94 26.50 1.16
N GLY A 169 7.92 27.81 1.45
CA GLY A 169 6.97 28.73 0.85
C GLY A 169 7.17 28.82 -0.68
N VAL A 170 6.07 28.79 -1.44
CA VAL A 170 6.12 28.79 -2.93
C VAL A 170 6.93 29.97 -3.48
N SER A 171 6.88 31.15 -2.85
CA SER A 171 7.65 32.31 -3.27
C SER A 171 9.16 32.09 -3.21
N VAL A 172 9.65 31.37 -2.19
CA VAL A 172 11.08 31.03 -2.04
C VAL A 172 11.47 29.98 -3.08
N ALA A 173 10.67 28.93 -3.23
CA ALA A 173 10.92 27.90 -4.26
C ALA A 173 10.89 28.46 -5.70
N LEU A 174 10.02 29.45 -5.97
CA LEU A 174 9.98 30.13 -7.27
C LEU A 174 11.21 31.01 -7.51
N GLN A 175 11.76 31.64 -6.47
CA GLN A 175 13.02 32.37 -6.58
C GLN A 175 14.17 31.42 -6.89
N ASP A 176 14.29 30.31 -6.15
CA ASP A 176 15.30 29.28 -6.43
C ASP A 176 15.16 28.70 -7.85
N THR A 177 13.92 28.53 -8.33
CA THR A 177 13.64 28.07 -9.70
C THR A 177 14.06 29.10 -10.75
N LEU A 178 13.81 30.39 -10.50
CA LEU A 178 14.23 31.47 -11.40
C LEU A 178 15.76 31.57 -11.45
N ASP A 179 16.44 31.48 -10.31
CA ASP A 179 17.90 31.49 -10.23
C ASP A 179 18.50 30.30 -11.01
N GLN A 180 17.89 29.12 -10.93
CA GLN A 180 18.28 27.96 -11.74
C GLN A 180 18.05 28.17 -13.24
N LEU A 181 16.93 28.79 -13.62
CA LEU A 181 16.62 29.10 -15.03
C LEU A 181 17.56 30.17 -15.60
N GLU A 182 17.93 31.17 -14.82
CA GLU A 182 18.90 32.20 -15.20
C GLU A 182 20.30 31.61 -15.40
N ALA A 183 20.71 30.67 -14.54
CA ALA A 183 21.95 29.92 -14.71
C ALA A 183 21.97 29.10 -16.02
N LEU A 184 20.81 28.57 -16.44
CA LEU A 184 20.67 27.81 -17.69
C LEU A 184 20.59 28.72 -18.93
N TYR A 185 20.11 29.96 -18.80
CA TYR A 185 20.00 30.92 -19.92
C TYR A 185 21.37 31.39 -20.45
N GLY A 186 22.43 31.30 -19.63
CA GLY A 186 23.80 31.67 -20.02
C GLY A 186 24.62 30.56 -20.70
N SER A 187 24.10 29.33 -20.74
CA SER A 187 24.75 28.18 -21.39
C SER A 187 24.10 27.87 -22.72
N ASP A 188 24.87 27.89 -23.82
CA ASP A 188 24.40 27.53 -25.17
C ASP A 188 23.97 26.04 -25.22
N GLY A 189 22.73 25.76 -24.82
CA GLY A 189 21.97 24.56 -25.19
C GLY A 189 22.49 23.19 -24.69
N GLU A 190 23.21 23.12 -23.58
CA GLU A 190 23.75 21.84 -23.10
C GLU A 190 22.84 21.16 -22.06
N ILE A 191 22.61 19.87 -22.30
CA ILE A 191 22.01 18.84 -21.42
C ILE A 191 22.02 19.21 -19.92
N THR A 192 20.84 19.33 -19.30
CA THR A 192 20.68 19.80 -17.91
C THR A 192 21.07 18.78 -16.85
N GLY A 193 20.92 17.48 -17.15
CA GLY A 193 21.26 16.37 -16.26
C GLY A 193 22.70 15.87 -16.44
N VAL A 194 23.03 14.82 -15.71
CA VAL A 194 24.34 14.15 -15.80
C VAL A 194 24.44 13.37 -17.13
N GLN A 195 25.44 13.71 -17.95
CA GLN A 195 25.63 13.08 -19.27
C GLN A 195 26.13 11.64 -19.18
N THR A 196 25.43 10.71 -19.84
CA THR A 196 25.84 9.30 -19.95
C THR A 196 27.00 9.09 -20.92
N GLY A 197 27.23 10.03 -21.84
CA GLY A 197 28.20 9.88 -22.94
C GLY A 197 27.61 9.19 -24.17
N TYR A 198 26.33 8.84 -24.11
CA TYR A 198 25.55 8.35 -25.24
C TYR A 198 24.74 9.51 -25.80
N THR A 199 25.28 10.21 -26.80
CA THR A 199 24.81 11.56 -27.19
C THR A 199 23.33 11.59 -27.53
N ASP A 200 22.84 10.64 -28.33
CA ASP A 200 21.43 10.62 -28.75
C ASP A 200 20.50 10.26 -27.58
N LEU A 201 20.98 9.48 -26.61
CA LEU A 201 20.25 9.19 -25.38
C LEU A 201 20.24 10.40 -24.44
N ASP A 202 21.36 11.11 -24.32
CA ASP A 202 21.48 12.31 -23.51
C ASP A 202 20.61 13.43 -24.07
N GLU A 203 20.47 13.56 -25.39
CA GLU A 203 19.52 14.47 -26.05
C GLU A 203 18.07 14.08 -25.75
N LEU A 204 17.74 12.79 -25.78
CA LEU A 204 16.39 12.31 -25.49
C LEU A 204 15.97 12.48 -24.02
N LEU A 205 16.91 12.28 -23.09
CA LEU A 205 16.67 12.38 -21.64
C LEU A 205 16.93 13.77 -21.07
N LEU A 206 17.60 14.65 -21.83
CA LEU A 206 18.28 15.83 -21.30
C LEU A 206 19.26 15.45 -20.18
N GLY A 207 19.97 14.33 -20.36
CA GLY A 207 20.86 13.73 -19.36
C GLY A 207 20.12 13.07 -18.19
N LEU A 208 20.88 12.45 -17.28
CA LEU A 208 20.33 11.82 -16.08
C LEU A 208 20.02 12.88 -15.02
N GLN A 209 18.75 13.15 -14.83
CA GLN A 209 18.29 14.17 -13.88
C GLN A 209 18.58 13.76 -12.42
N PRO A 210 18.97 14.71 -11.55
CA PRO A 210 19.07 14.49 -10.11
C PRO A 210 17.76 13.96 -9.52
N SER A 211 17.85 13.28 -8.37
CA SER A 211 16.68 12.73 -7.66
C SER A 211 15.86 11.67 -8.42
N ASN A 212 16.27 11.25 -9.63
CA ASN A 212 15.57 10.25 -10.43
C ASN A 212 16.10 8.83 -10.21
N LEU A 213 15.18 7.86 -10.27
CA LEU A 213 15.44 6.42 -10.37
C LEU A 213 15.28 5.99 -11.84
N ILE A 214 16.39 5.58 -12.46
CA ILE A 214 16.47 5.10 -13.83
C ILE A 214 16.61 3.58 -13.82
N VAL A 215 15.62 2.86 -14.34
CA VAL A 215 15.67 1.40 -14.46
C VAL A 215 16.13 1.02 -15.86
N VAL A 216 17.24 0.28 -15.95
CA VAL A 216 17.75 -0.26 -17.23
C VAL A 216 17.53 -1.76 -17.25
N ALA A 217 16.70 -2.23 -18.17
CA ALA A 217 16.29 -3.62 -18.24
C ALA A 217 16.57 -4.26 -19.61
N ALA A 218 16.97 -5.53 -19.61
CA ALA A 218 17.28 -6.30 -20.81
C ALA A 218 17.26 -7.80 -20.51
N ARG A 219 17.40 -8.65 -21.53
CA ARG A 219 17.68 -10.08 -21.32
C ARG A 219 19.14 -10.33 -20.89
N PRO A 220 19.45 -11.48 -20.28
CA PRO A 220 20.84 -11.89 -20.03
C PRO A 220 21.67 -11.88 -21.33
N GLY A 221 22.91 -11.41 -21.27
CA GLY A 221 23.80 -11.32 -22.44
C GLY A 221 23.59 -10.10 -23.36
N SER A 222 22.52 -9.32 -23.17
CA SER A 222 22.26 -8.12 -24.00
C SER A 222 23.19 -6.94 -23.73
N GLY A 223 24.00 -6.99 -22.67
CA GLY A 223 25.02 -5.97 -22.37
C GLY A 223 24.63 -4.93 -21.30
N LYS A 224 23.65 -5.21 -20.42
CA LYS A 224 23.23 -4.28 -19.34
C LYS A 224 24.39 -3.70 -18.54
N SER A 225 25.24 -4.56 -17.98
CA SER A 225 26.39 -4.13 -17.18
C SER A 225 27.41 -3.34 -18.02
N ALA A 226 27.56 -3.66 -19.31
CA ALA A 226 28.46 -2.93 -20.21
C ALA A 226 27.95 -1.51 -20.52
N PHE A 227 26.64 -1.36 -20.69
CA PHE A 227 25.98 -0.07 -20.86
C PHE A 227 26.12 0.79 -19.59
N ALA A 228 25.82 0.20 -18.42
CA ALA A 228 25.91 0.90 -17.15
C ALA A 228 27.34 1.30 -16.78
N LEU A 229 28.31 0.40 -17.01
CA LEU A 229 29.73 0.67 -16.78
C LEU A 229 30.27 1.74 -17.72
N GLY A 230 29.80 1.76 -18.99
CA GLY A 230 30.13 2.81 -19.94
C GLY A 230 29.65 4.18 -19.49
N ALA A 231 28.39 4.28 -19.05
CA ALA A 231 27.83 5.51 -18.49
C ALA A 231 28.57 5.96 -17.22
N ALA A 232 28.79 5.05 -16.27
CA ALA A 232 29.53 5.32 -15.03
C ALA A 232 30.96 5.83 -15.31
N ALA A 233 31.67 5.21 -16.25
CA ALA A 233 33.01 5.61 -16.64
C ALA A 233 33.02 7.00 -17.30
N ASN A 234 32.04 7.29 -18.16
CA ASN A 234 31.92 8.61 -18.78
C ASN A 234 31.70 9.71 -17.75
N VAL A 235 30.76 9.51 -16.81
CA VAL A 235 30.48 10.47 -15.72
C VAL A 235 31.73 10.71 -14.87
N ALA A 236 32.43 9.64 -14.49
CA ALA A 236 33.64 9.75 -13.68
C ALA A 236 34.81 10.41 -14.44
N MET A 237 34.96 10.15 -15.75
CA MET A 237 36.08 10.69 -16.55
C MET A 237 35.85 12.12 -17.06
N GLN A 238 34.69 12.38 -17.67
CA GLN A 238 34.40 13.66 -18.34
C GLN A 238 33.89 14.69 -17.33
N ALA A 239 32.88 14.32 -16.53
CA ALA A 239 32.29 15.24 -15.56
C ALA A 239 33.13 15.36 -14.28
N ARG A 240 34.09 14.44 -14.06
CA ARG A 240 34.92 14.35 -12.85
C ARG A 240 34.12 14.33 -11.55
N ARG A 241 32.88 13.82 -11.61
CA ARG A 241 32.01 13.66 -10.43
C ARG A 241 32.15 12.24 -9.86
N PRO A 242 32.15 12.09 -8.53
CA PRO A 242 32.19 10.78 -7.90
C PRO A 242 31.05 9.86 -8.34
N VAL A 243 31.38 8.63 -8.76
CA VAL A 243 30.41 7.61 -9.16
C VAL A 243 30.56 6.41 -8.25
N MET A 244 29.43 5.88 -7.77
CA MET A 244 29.40 4.63 -7.01
C MET A 244 28.79 3.52 -7.85
N PHE A 245 29.45 2.38 -7.90
CA PHE A 245 29.00 1.20 -8.64
C PHE A 245 28.89 0.01 -7.69
N PHE A 246 27.67 -0.37 -7.34
CA PHE A 246 27.36 -1.54 -6.53
C PHE A 246 27.11 -2.74 -7.45
N SER A 247 27.93 -3.77 -7.34
CA SER A 247 27.89 -4.96 -8.17
C SER A 247 27.66 -6.21 -7.34
N MET A 248 26.50 -6.83 -7.51
CA MET A 248 26.09 -8.02 -6.78
C MET A 248 26.28 -9.30 -7.59
N GLU A 249 26.39 -9.18 -8.92
CA GLU A 249 26.57 -10.33 -9.81
C GLU A 249 28.06 -10.54 -10.19
N MET A 250 28.82 -9.45 -10.36
CA MET A 250 30.20 -9.51 -10.85
C MET A 250 31.19 -8.99 -9.81
N GLY A 251 32.33 -9.67 -9.66
CA GLY A 251 33.42 -9.21 -8.79
C GLY A 251 34.15 -7.99 -9.36
N VAL A 252 34.81 -7.22 -8.48
CA VAL A 252 35.54 -5.99 -8.83
C VAL A 252 36.58 -6.22 -9.94
N LEU A 253 37.30 -7.34 -9.90
CA LEU A 253 38.32 -7.67 -10.90
C LEU A 253 37.73 -7.89 -12.29
N GLU A 254 36.52 -8.43 -12.38
CA GLU A 254 35.85 -8.65 -13.66
C GLU A 254 35.37 -7.33 -14.26
N LEU A 255 34.76 -6.47 -13.44
CA LEU A 255 34.34 -5.13 -13.86
C LEU A 255 35.53 -4.28 -14.32
N THR A 256 36.63 -4.26 -13.54
CA THR A 256 37.84 -3.50 -13.90
C THR A 256 38.47 -4.00 -15.19
N LYS A 257 38.47 -5.32 -15.44
CA LYS A 257 38.93 -5.87 -16.73
C LYS A 257 38.08 -5.40 -17.91
N ARG A 258 36.75 -5.37 -17.75
CA ARG A 258 35.84 -4.87 -18.80
C ARG A 258 36.01 -3.37 -19.03
N LEU A 259 36.15 -2.60 -17.95
CA LEU A 259 36.43 -1.16 -18.01
C LEU A 259 37.74 -0.90 -18.76
N LEU A 260 38.80 -1.63 -18.43
CA LEU A 260 40.11 -1.53 -19.07
C LEU A 260 40.07 -1.96 -20.54
N ALA A 261 39.36 -3.05 -20.86
CA ALA A 261 39.14 -3.50 -22.24
C ALA A 261 38.45 -2.42 -23.08
N GLY A 262 37.38 -1.84 -22.54
CA GLY A 262 36.59 -0.79 -23.19
C GLY A 262 37.33 0.54 -23.35
N GLU A 263 38.17 0.90 -22.40
CA GLU A 263 38.94 2.15 -22.42
C GLU A 263 40.20 2.04 -23.29
N ALA A 264 40.98 0.98 -23.12
CA ALA A 264 42.16 0.71 -23.95
C ALA A 264 41.78 0.31 -25.39
N ARG A 265 40.51 -0.09 -25.62
CA ARG A 265 40.00 -0.78 -26.82
C ARG A 265 40.86 -1.97 -27.21
N VAL A 266 41.10 -2.84 -26.22
CA VAL A 266 41.83 -4.11 -26.35
C VAL A 266 40.83 -5.25 -26.21
N ASP A 267 40.99 -6.31 -27.00
CA ASP A 267 40.06 -7.44 -27.01
C ASP A 267 39.93 -8.07 -25.60
N ALA A 268 38.70 -8.11 -25.09
CA ALA A 268 38.39 -8.57 -23.74
C ALA A 268 38.77 -10.04 -23.52
N ARG A 269 38.71 -10.88 -24.56
CA ARG A 269 39.13 -12.28 -24.49
C ARG A 269 40.64 -12.39 -24.29
N ARG A 270 41.43 -11.52 -24.91
CA ARG A 270 42.90 -11.48 -24.72
C ARG A 270 43.26 -11.06 -23.30
N LEU A 271 42.54 -10.09 -22.73
CA LEU A 271 42.70 -9.70 -21.33
C LEU A 271 42.32 -10.82 -20.36
N GLN A 272 41.32 -11.65 -20.70
CA GLN A 272 40.96 -12.82 -19.90
C GLN A 272 41.98 -13.96 -19.99
N THR A 273 42.51 -14.25 -21.18
CA THR A 273 43.48 -15.34 -21.39
C THR A 273 44.92 -14.95 -21.06
N GLY A 274 45.21 -13.65 -20.88
CA GLY A 274 46.56 -13.13 -20.67
C GLY A 274 47.42 -13.09 -21.93
N ASN A 275 46.89 -13.48 -23.10
CA ASN A 275 47.60 -13.46 -24.37
C ASN A 275 47.53 -12.08 -25.03
N ILE A 276 48.21 -11.11 -24.42
CA ILE A 276 48.20 -9.70 -24.81
C ILE A 276 49.44 -9.40 -25.67
N PRO A 277 49.27 -9.00 -26.94
CA PRO A 277 50.39 -8.59 -27.80
C PRO A 277 51.17 -7.43 -27.20
N GLU A 278 52.48 -7.38 -27.46
CA GLU A 278 53.37 -6.32 -26.95
C GLU A 278 52.86 -4.91 -27.28
N ALA A 279 52.29 -4.72 -28.48
CA ALA A 279 51.70 -3.46 -28.93
C ALA A 279 50.47 -2.99 -28.11
N ASP A 280 49.71 -3.91 -27.50
CA ASP A 280 48.53 -3.58 -26.71
C ASP A 280 48.90 -3.13 -25.28
N TRP A 281 50.08 -3.48 -24.76
CA TRP A 281 50.54 -3.10 -23.42
C TRP A 281 50.67 -1.59 -23.24
N GLY A 282 51.12 -0.86 -24.28
CA GLY A 282 51.18 0.60 -24.24
C GLY A 282 49.80 1.25 -24.06
N ARG A 283 48.77 0.72 -24.73
CA ARG A 283 47.38 1.20 -24.64
C ARG A 283 46.77 0.87 -23.28
N LEU A 284 47.07 -0.31 -22.74
CA LEU A 284 46.65 -0.71 -21.39
C LEU A 284 47.28 0.17 -20.32
N ALA A 285 48.59 0.42 -20.39
CA ALA A 285 49.28 1.29 -19.44
C ALA A 285 48.69 2.71 -19.42
N HIS A 286 48.39 3.27 -20.60
CA HIS A 286 47.72 4.56 -20.72
C HIS A 286 46.31 4.55 -20.13
N ALA A 287 45.52 3.50 -20.38
CA ALA A 287 44.18 3.37 -19.82
C ALA A 287 44.21 3.19 -18.29
N VAL A 288 45.16 2.45 -17.73
CA VAL A 288 45.36 2.34 -16.27
C VAL A 288 45.68 3.70 -15.66
N GLY A 289 46.55 4.51 -16.28
CA GLY A 289 46.83 5.86 -15.81
C GLY A 289 45.58 6.75 -15.76
N ARG A 290 44.80 6.76 -16.84
CA ARG A 290 43.56 7.55 -16.91
C ARG A 290 42.49 7.08 -15.92
N LEU A 291 42.32 5.77 -15.77
CA LEU A 291 41.34 5.19 -14.84
C LEU A 291 41.80 5.28 -13.37
N GLY A 292 43.10 5.38 -13.09
CA GLY A 292 43.62 5.50 -11.73
C GLY A 292 43.29 6.84 -11.07
N GLU A 293 43.04 7.88 -11.86
CA GLU A 293 42.71 9.22 -11.39
C GLU A 293 41.20 9.50 -11.34
N THR A 294 40.35 8.55 -11.78
CA THR A 294 38.91 8.77 -11.84
C THR A 294 38.23 8.49 -10.50
N PRO A 295 37.25 9.30 -10.09
CA PRO A 295 36.51 9.09 -8.85
C PRO A 295 35.40 8.03 -9.04
N LEU A 296 35.77 6.82 -9.47
CA LEU A 296 34.86 5.68 -9.63
C LEU A 296 35.09 4.65 -8.53
N TYR A 297 34.10 4.47 -7.66
CA TYR A 297 34.16 3.57 -6.51
C TYR A 297 33.30 2.33 -6.78
N ILE A 298 33.89 1.14 -6.73
CA ILE A 298 33.20 -0.13 -6.95
C ILE A 298 33.07 -0.89 -5.62
N ASP A 299 31.87 -1.38 -5.34
CA ASP A 299 31.57 -2.25 -4.21
C ASP A 299 30.99 -3.56 -4.76
N ASP A 300 31.67 -4.69 -4.51
CA ASP A 300 31.28 -6.01 -4.99
C ASP A 300 30.66 -6.91 -3.91
N ASN A 301 30.15 -6.33 -2.82
CA ASN A 301 29.45 -7.09 -1.78
C ASN A 301 28.13 -7.70 -2.32
N PRO A 302 28.00 -9.05 -2.38
CA PRO A 302 26.83 -9.72 -2.94
C PRO A 302 25.56 -9.58 -2.09
N HIS A 303 25.66 -9.12 -0.84
CA HIS A 303 24.54 -9.04 0.10
C HIS A 303 24.25 -7.60 0.59
N CYS A 304 24.69 -6.59 -0.15
CA CYS A 304 24.54 -5.19 0.22
C CYS A 304 23.07 -4.74 0.31
N THR A 305 22.61 -4.28 1.47
CA THR A 305 21.26 -3.73 1.65
C THR A 305 21.16 -2.29 1.15
N VAL A 306 19.93 -1.78 0.90
CA VAL A 306 19.72 -0.36 0.54
C VAL A 306 20.27 0.58 1.62
N MET A 307 20.16 0.20 2.88
CA MET A 307 20.66 0.96 4.03
C MET A 307 22.19 1.07 4.02
N GLU A 308 22.89 -0.03 3.75
CA GLU A 308 24.35 -0.02 3.60
C GLU A 308 24.79 0.83 2.40
N MET A 309 24.11 0.71 1.26
CA MET A 309 24.38 1.54 0.08
C MET A 309 24.22 3.02 0.43
N ARG A 310 23.14 3.37 1.14
CA ARG A 310 22.88 4.73 1.61
C ARG A 310 23.98 5.25 2.53
N ALA A 311 24.40 4.45 3.51
CA ALA A 311 25.49 4.83 4.42
C ALA A 311 26.82 5.05 3.68
N LYS A 312 27.15 4.18 2.71
CA LYS A 312 28.34 4.31 1.86
C LYS A 312 28.25 5.55 0.97
N ALA A 313 27.10 5.79 0.34
CA ALA A 313 26.87 6.94 -0.52
C ALA A 313 26.90 8.28 0.24
N ARG A 314 26.29 8.37 1.44
CA ARG A 314 26.41 9.54 2.31
C ARG A 314 27.87 9.83 2.68
N ARG A 315 28.64 8.79 3.05
CA ARG A 315 30.08 8.95 3.38
C ARG A 315 30.89 9.42 2.18
N ALA A 316 30.62 8.88 0.99
CA ALA A 316 31.27 9.31 -0.24
C ALA A 316 30.93 10.77 -0.57
N LYS A 317 29.65 11.16 -0.48
CA LYS A 317 29.18 12.53 -0.69
C LYS A 317 29.85 13.52 0.27
N ALA A 318 29.94 13.16 1.55
CA ALA A 318 30.57 14.00 2.57
C ALA A 318 32.09 14.18 2.38
N ARG A 319 32.79 13.18 1.82
CA ARG A 319 34.25 13.24 1.60
C ARG A 319 34.64 13.86 0.26
N HIS A 320 33.85 13.62 -0.77
CA HIS A 320 34.23 13.87 -2.17
C HIS A 320 33.29 14.84 -2.90
N GLY A 321 32.29 15.40 -2.22
CA GLY A 321 31.31 16.32 -2.81
C GLY A 321 30.15 15.59 -3.49
N ASP A 322 29.36 16.32 -4.29
CA ASP A 322 28.15 15.78 -4.90
C ASP A 322 28.42 14.63 -5.85
N LEU A 323 27.73 13.51 -5.61
CA LEU A 323 27.80 12.32 -6.44
C LEU A 323 27.21 12.61 -7.83
N GLY A 324 27.84 12.07 -8.87
CA GLY A 324 27.37 12.17 -10.24
C GLY A 324 26.39 11.08 -10.62
N LEU A 325 26.60 9.85 -10.13
CA LEU A 325 25.76 8.70 -10.44
C LEU A 325 25.94 7.59 -9.40
N ILE A 326 24.85 6.93 -9.05
CA ILE A 326 24.88 5.66 -8.30
C ILE A 326 24.35 4.56 -9.22
N VAL A 327 25.13 3.51 -9.44
CA VAL A 327 24.74 2.34 -10.25
C VAL A 327 24.57 1.12 -9.36
N VAL A 328 23.50 0.36 -9.57
CA VAL A 328 23.19 -0.88 -8.85
C VAL A 328 22.96 -2.03 -9.83
N ASP A 329 23.85 -3.01 -9.87
CA ASP A 329 23.83 -4.18 -10.77
C ASP A 329 23.74 -5.51 -9.98
N TYR A 330 22.63 -6.24 -9.91
CA TYR A 330 21.28 -5.98 -10.41
C TYR A 330 20.26 -6.12 -9.27
N LEU A 331 19.16 -5.35 -9.37
CA LEU A 331 18.15 -5.16 -8.32
C LEU A 331 17.65 -6.43 -7.63
N GLN A 332 17.54 -7.54 -8.35
CA GLN A 332 16.85 -8.74 -7.87
C GLN A 332 17.76 -9.67 -7.04
N LEU A 333 19.01 -9.28 -6.78
CA LEU A 333 19.91 -9.92 -5.81
C LEU A 333 20.00 -9.17 -4.48
N MET A 334 19.38 -7.99 -4.38
CA MET A 334 19.41 -7.22 -3.14
C MET A 334 18.58 -7.91 -2.05
N THR A 335 19.11 -7.92 -0.83
CA THR A 335 18.38 -8.39 0.35
C THR A 335 17.63 -7.20 0.97
N PRO A 336 16.33 -7.34 1.27
CA PRO A 336 15.59 -6.31 2.01
C PRO A 336 16.13 -6.17 3.45
N SER A 337 15.91 -5.00 4.05
CA SER A 337 16.43 -4.61 5.38
C SER A 337 15.90 -5.50 6.52
N THR A 338 14.78 -6.19 6.31
CA THR A 338 14.20 -7.12 7.29
C THR A 338 14.70 -8.54 7.08
N SER A 339 15.38 -9.10 8.07
CA SER A 339 15.88 -10.49 8.14
C SER A 339 14.80 -11.59 8.13
N LYS A 340 13.52 -11.24 8.04
CA LYS A 340 12.48 -12.21 7.69
C LYS A 340 12.53 -12.46 6.19
N ARG A 341 12.99 -13.65 5.78
CA ARG A 341 12.75 -14.24 4.44
C ARG A 341 11.31 -13.92 4.01
N MET A 342 11.12 -12.93 3.14
CA MET A 342 9.83 -12.67 2.51
C MET A 342 9.72 -13.66 1.37
N GLU A 343 8.71 -14.54 1.39
CA GLU A 343 8.59 -15.60 0.37
C GLU A 343 8.32 -15.05 -1.05
N ASN A 344 7.98 -13.76 -1.19
CA ASN A 344 7.53 -13.17 -2.45
C ASN A 344 8.52 -12.10 -2.98
N ARG A 345 9.40 -12.53 -3.90
CA ARG A 345 10.43 -11.72 -4.58
C ARG A 345 9.89 -10.43 -5.21
N GLN A 346 8.62 -10.40 -5.59
CA GLN A 346 8.00 -9.21 -6.18
C GLN A 346 7.77 -8.10 -5.16
N VAL A 347 7.44 -8.45 -3.92
CA VAL A 347 7.28 -7.47 -2.85
C VAL A 347 8.66 -6.94 -2.45
N GLU A 348 9.67 -7.82 -2.40
CA GLU A 348 11.05 -7.44 -2.14
C GLU A 348 11.56 -6.43 -3.18
N VAL A 349 11.37 -6.70 -4.47
CA VAL A 349 11.80 -5.78 -5.54
C VAL A 349 11.06 -4.43 -5.47
N ALA A 350 9.80 -4.41 -5.02
CA ALA A 350 9.04 -3.16 -4.85
C ALA A 350 9.60 -2.34 -3.67
N GLU A 351 9.89 -2.99 -2.55
CA GLU A 351 10.51 -2.35 -1.39
C GLU A 351 11.91 -1.81 -1.73
N ILE A 352 12.72 -2.60 -2.44
CA ILE A 352 14.04 -2.20 -2.92
C ILE A 352 13.93 -0.98 -3.86
N SER A 353 13.01 -1.03 -4.84
CA SER A 353 12.79 0.07 -5.78
C SER A 353 12.39 1.36 -5.07
N ARG A 354 11.50 1.28 -4.08
CA ARG A 354 11.13 2.41 -3.23
C ARG A 354 12.32 2.94 -2.43
N GLY A 355 13.09 2.05 -1.80
CA GLY A 355 14.29 2.42 -1.04
C GLY A 355 15.31 3.15 -1.90
N LEU A 356 15.52 2.71 -3.14
CA LEU A 356 16.41 3.37 -4.10
C LEU A 356 15.87 4.72 -4.59
N LYS A 357 14.55 4.87 -4.73
CA LYS A 357 13.94 6.17 -5.05
C LYS A 357 14.10 7.17 -3.90
N ILE A 358 13.96 6.70 -2.65
CA ILE A 358 14.24 7.51 -1.46
C ILE A 358 15.72 7.93 -1.44
N LEU A 359 16.63 6.98 -1.68
CA LEU A 359 18.08 7.25 -1.79
C LEU A 359 18.39 8.32 -2.85
N ALA A 360 17.78 8.22 -4.03
CA ALA A 360 17.97 9.18 -5.12
C ALA A 360 17.58 10.60 -4.69
N ARG A 361 16.41 10.75 -4.09
CA ARG A 361 15.89 12.04 -3.60
C ARG A 361 16.71 12.62 -2.46
N GLU A 362 17.07 11.77 -1.52
CA GLU A 362 17.82 12.17 -0.32
C GLU A 362 19.22 12.70 -0.66
N LEU A 363 19.89 12.06 -1.63
CA LEU A 363 21.23 12.46 -2.05
C LEU A 363 21.24 13.44 -3.21
N ASP A 364 20.07 13.81 -3.72
CA ASP A 364 19.89 14.57 -4.96
C ASP A 364 20.81 14.07 -6.09
N THR A 365 20.79 12.76 -6.32
CA THR A 365 21.71 12.07 -7.24
C THR A 365 20.93 11.07 -8.09
N PRO A 366 21.19 10.98 -9.41
CA PRO A 366 20.55 9.95 -10.23
C PRO A 366 20.99 8.55 -9.77
N VAL A 367 20.02 7.64 -9.62
CA VAL A 367 20.25 6.23 -9.31
C VAL A 367 19.88 5.39 -10.53
N MET A 368 20.85 4.71 -11.12
CA MET A 368 20.67 3.77 -12.22
C MET A 368 20.64 2.33 -11.69
N ALA A 369 19.51 1.67 -11.83
CA ALA A 369 19.29 0.32 -11.32
C ALA A 369 19.08 -0.67 -12.46
N LEU A 370 19.90 -1.73 -12.51
CA LEU A 370 19.84 -2.73 -13.56
C LEU A 370 18.84 -3.83 -13.19
N SER A 371 18.02 -4.24 -14.15
CA SER A 371 16.99 -5.27 -13.96
C SER A 371 17.02 -6.30 -15.09
N GLN A 372 16.74 -7.56 -14.78
CA GLN A 372 16.60 -8.61 -15.79
C GLN A 372 15.14 -8.75 -16.25
N LEU A 373 14.94 -8.94 -17.56
CA LEU A 373 13.62 -9.20 -18.14
C LEU A 373 13.21 -10.66 -18.07
N ASN A 374 11.89 -10.89 -18.06
CA ASN A 374 11.31 -12.22 -18.09
C ASN A 374 11.63 -13.00 -19.37
N ARG A 375 11.70 -14.34 -19.23
CA ARG A 375 11.92 -15.26 -20.36
C ARG A 375 10.76 -15.33 -21.34
N GLN A 376 9.55 -14.89 -20.95
CA GLN A 376 8.35 -14.93 -21.80
C GLN A 376 8.51 -14.11 -23.10
N LEU A 377 9.34 -13.07 -23.07
CA LEU A 377 9.71 -12.29 -24.25
C LEU A 377 10.25 -13.16 -25.40
N GLU A 378 10.92 -14.27 -25.10
CA GLU A 378 11.49 -15.20 -26.08
C GLU A 378 10.44 -16.02 -26.84
N TYR A 379 9.16 -15.97 -26.47
CA TYR A 379 8.09 -16.66 -27.19
C TYR A 379 7.28 -15.74 -28.11
N ARG A 380 7.42 -14.40 -27.98
CA ARG A 380 6.70 -13.43 -28.82
C ARG A 380 7.25 -13.39 -30.25
N GLN A 381 6.44 -13.06 -31.25
CA GLN A 381 6.98 -12.85 -32.61
C GLN A 381 7.93 -11.65 -32.64
N ASP A 382 7.50 -10.52 -32.07
CA ASP A 382 8.37 -9.38 -31.81
C ASP A 382 9.04 -9.53 -30.43
N LYS A 383 10.37 -9.57 -30.43
CA LYS A 383 11.22 -9.72 -29.24
C LYS A 383 11.60 -8.37 -28.60
N ARG A 384 11.13 -7.24 -29.11
CA ARG A 384 11.36 -5.93 -28.50
C ARG A 384 10.71 -5.88 -27.11
N PRO A 385 11.47 -5.53 -26.06
CA PRO A 385 10.94 -5.40 -24.72
C PRO A 385 9.89 -4.28 -24.60
N MET A 386 8.89 -4.51 -23.77
CA MET A 386 7.86 -3.57 -23.36
C MET A 386 7.78 -3.55 -21.83
N LEU A 387 7.07 -2.56 -21.28
CA LEU A 387 6.86 -2.42 -19.83
C LEU A 387 6.34 -3.71 -19.17
N ALA A 388 5.55 -4.50 -19.91
CA ALA A 388 5.08 -5.80 -19.45
C ALA A 388 6.16 -6.89 -19.31
N ASP A 389 7.37 -6.74 -19.84
CA ASP A 389 8.46 -7.72 -19.70
C ASP A 389 9.38 -7.45 -18.50
N LEU A 390 9.37 -6.22 -17.99
CA LEU A 390 9.88 -5.89 -16.65
C LEU A 390 9.01 -6.52 -15.55
N ARG A 391 7.76 -6.83 -15.90
CA ARG A 391 6.76 -7.34 -14.98
C ARG A 391 6.90 -8.84 -14.83
N GLU A 392 7.35 -9.28 -13.67
CA GLU A 392 6.78 -10.48 -13.06
C GLU A 392 5.38 -10.22 -12.49
N SER A 393 4.74 -9.07 -12.73
CA SER A 393 3.52 -8.67 -12.00
C SER A 393 2.20 -9.26 -12.52
N GLY A 394 1.30 -9.44 -11.57
CA GLY A 394 -0.08 -9.84 -11.76
C GLY A 394 -0.87 -9.00 -12.74
N CYS A 395 -1.83 -9.60 -13.42
CA CYS A 395 -2.85 -8.91 -14.19
C CYS A 395 -4.18 -9.66 -14.12
N MET A 396 -5.27 -8.99 -14.46
CA MET A 396 -6.62 -9.53 -14.40
C MET A 396 -7.38 -9.32 -15.72
N PRO A 397 -8.40 -10.14 -16.05
CA PRO A 397 -9.19 -9.97 -17.27
C PRO A 397 -9.98 -8.66 -17.31
N ALA A 398 -10.42 -8.25 -18.51
CA ALA A 398 -11.25 -7.06 -18.72
C ALA A 398 -12.53 -7.06 -17.87
N SER A 399 -13.09 -8.24 -17.64
CA SER A 399 -14.34 -8.48 -16.91
C SER A 399 -14.22 -8.28 -15.39
N THR A 400 -13.01 -8.08 -14.88
CA THR A 400 -12.74 -7.85 -13.46
C THR A 400 -13.39 -6.54 -13.04
N ARG A 401 -14.22 -6.59 -11.99
CA ARG A 401 -14.97 -5.45 -11.46
C ARG A 401 -14.28 -4.89 -10.22
N LEU A 402 -13.92 -3.62 -10.28
CA LEU A 402 -13.37 -2.85 -9.16
C LEU A 402 -14.48 -2.15 -8.40
N MET A 403 -14.41 -2.19 -7.07
CA MET A 403 -15.40 -1.54 -6.21
C MET A 403 -15.10 -0.05 -6.05
N ARG A 404 -16.03 0.80 -6.49
CA ARG A 404 -15.92 2.26 -6.39
C ARG A 404 -16.24 2.75 -4.98
N ALA A 405 -15.42 3.65 -4.47
CA ALA A 405 -15.59 4.29 -3.17
C ALA A 405 -16.33 5.64 -3.24
N ASP A 406 -16.37 6.28 -4.41
CA ASP A 406 -17.13 7.51 -4.64
C ASP A 406 -18.63 7.25 -4.72
N THR A 407 -19.05 6.25 -5.50
CA THR A 407 -20.47 5.97 -5.82
C THR A 407 -20.99 4.66 -5.21
N GLY A 408 -20.11 3.76 -4.76
CA GLY A 408 -20.49 2.43 -4.27
C GLY A 408 -20.80 1.41 -5.37
N THR A 409 -20.74 1.80 -6.65
CA THR A 409 -20.95 0.91 -7.79
C THR A 409 -19.71 0.04 -8.07
N GLU A 410 -19.75 -0.75 -9.14
CA GLU A 410 -18.58 -1.47 -9.66
C GLU A 410 -18.27 -0.96 -11.07
N VAL A 411 -17.00 -0.90 -11.43
CA VAL A 411 -16.55 -0.58 -12.80
C VAL A 411 -15.55 -1.64 -13.26
N THR A 412 -15.65 -2.08 -14.50
CA THR A 412 -14.73 -3.09 -15.02
C THR A 412 -13.39 -2.49 -15.42
N LEU A 413 -12.31 -3.28 -15.37
CA LEU A 413 -11.01 -2.87 -15.90
C LEU A 413 -11.10 -2.50 -17.39
N GLY A 414 -11.93 -3.22 -18.16
CA GLY A 414 -12.17 -2.91 -19.57
C GLY A 414 -12.79 -1.53 -19.78
N GLU A 415 -13.83 -1.19 -19.00
CA GLU A 415 -14.48 0.13 -19.05
C GLU A 415 -13.52 1.25 -18.63
N LEU A 416 -12.70 1.04 -17.61
CA LEU A 416 -11.71 2.04 -17.16
C LEU A 416 -10.65 2.33 -18.23
N VAL A 417 -10.21 1.31 -18.96
CA VAL A 417 -9.25 1.48 -20.06
C VAL A 417 -9.87 2.26 -21.23
N LEU A 418 -11.15 2.04 -21.52
CA LEU A 418 -11.85 2.73 -22.60
C LEU A 418 -12.21 4.17 -22.24
N SER A 419 -12.69 4.39 -21.01
CA SER A 419 -13.12 5.70 -20.53
C SER A 419 -11.96 6.59 -20.08
N GLN A 420 -10.81 6.01 -19.71
CA GLN A 420 -9.70 6.70 -19.05
C GLN A 420 -10.11 7.40 -17.75
N GLU A 421 -11.22 6.97 -17.13
CA GLU A 421 -11.67 7.53 -15.86
C GLU A 421 -10.70 7.18 -14.71
N GLN A 422 -10.55 8.10 -13.77
CA GLN A 422 -9.75 7.96 -12.56
C GLN A 422 -10.63 8.00 -11.29
N PRO A 423 -11.50 6.99 -11.08
CA PRO A 423 -12.44 7.00 -9.97
C PRO A 423 -11.75 6.80 -8.62
N LEU A 424 -12.49 7.07 -7.54
CA LEU A 424 -12.08 6.58 -6.22
C LEU A 424 -12.49 5.11 -6.08
N VAL A 425 -11.56 4.27 -5.65
CA VAL A 425 -11.77 2.84 -5.41
C VAL A 425 -11.51 2.51 -3.95
N TRP A 426 -12.18 1.45 -3.45
CA TRP A 426 -11.88 0.94 -2.12
C TRP A 426 -10.53 0.22 -2.12
N SER A 427 -9.71 0.59 -1.14
CA SER A 427 -8.39 0.03 -0.89
C SER A 427 -8.21 -0.28 0.59
N LEU A 428 -7.17 -1.03 0.92
CA LEU A 428 -6.81 -1.40 2.27
C LEU A 428 -5.55 -0.64 2.72
N ASP A 429 -5.62 0.05 3.86
CA ASP A 429 -4.45 0.67 4.47
C ASP A 429 -3.59 -0.34 5.27
N GLU A 430 -2.51 0.16 5.88
CA GLU A 430 -1.61 -0.62 6.73
C GLU A 430 -2.26 -1.17 8.02
N HIS A 431 -3.34 -0.51 8.48
CA HIS A 431 -4.15 -0.90 9.64
C HIS A 431 -5.32 -1.83 9.26
N TRP A 432 -5.36 -2.33 8.03
CA TRP A 432 -6.39 -3.24 7.53
C TRP A 432 -7.81 -2.64 7.52
N ARG A 433 -7.90 -1.32 7.32
CA ARG A 433 -9.17 -0.58 7.21
C ARG A 433 -9.44 -0.21 5.76
N MET A 434 -10.73 -0.14 5.41
CA MET A 434 -11.15 0.27 4.08
C MET A 434 -10.99 1.79 3.92
N VAL A 435 -10.12 2.19 3.00
CA VAL A 435 -9.86 3.60 2.68
C VAL A 435 -10.11 3.88 1.20
N PRO A 436 -10.70 5.04 0.86
CA PRO A 436 -10.85 5.46 -0.51
C PRO A 436 -9.49 5.91 -1.05
N ARG A 437 -9.12 5.43 -2.25
CA ARG A 437 -7.92 5.87 -2.97
C ARG A 437 -8.20 6.09 -4.44
N ARG A 438 -7.47 7.03 -5.04
CA ARG A 438 -7.59 7.37 -6.46
C ARG A 438 -6.98 6.26 -7.30
N LEU A 439 -7.75 5.79 -8.28
CA LEU A 439 -7.20 4.99 -9.37
C LEU A 439 -6.54 5.93 -10.38
N VAL A 440 -5.22 5.84 -10.52
CA VAL A 440 -4.41 6.67 -11.42
C VAL A 440 -4.65 6.29 -12.88
N ARG A 441 -4.66 4.99 -13.16
CA ARG A 441 -4.78 4.48 -14.53
C ARG A 441 -5.13 3.00 -14.55
N ALA A 442 -5.94 2.60 -15.52
CA ALA A 442 -6.06 1.22 -15.97
C ALA A 442 -5.47 1.07 -17.39
N PHE A 443 -4.77 -0.03 -17.66
CA PHE A 443 -4.10 -0.25 -18.95
C PHE A 443 -4.06 -1.73 -19.35
N PRO A 444 -3.98 -2.04 -20.67
CA PRO A 444 -3.82 -3.40 -21.15
C PRO A 444 -2.44 -3.96 -20.79
N SER A 445 -2.39 -5.24 -20.45
CA SER A 445 -1.21 -5.99 -20.00
C SER A 445 -0.91 -7.22 -20.87
N GLY A 446 -1.47 -7.26 -22.08
CA GLY A 446 -1.28 -8.33 -23.07
C GLY A 446 -2.13 -9.57 -22.78
N ILE A 447 -1.88 -10.65 -23.52
CA ILE A 447 -2.55 -11.93 -23.34
C ILE A 447 -1.73 -12.79 -22.38
N LYS A 448 -2.33 -13.28 -21.31
CA LYS A 448 -1.67 -14.15 -20.32
C LYS A 448 -2.55 -15.34 -19.94
N PRO A 449 -1.96 -16.46 -19.46
CA PRO A 449 -2.71 -17.52 -18.81
C PRO A 449 -3.42 -17.00 -17.54
N VAL A 450 -4.72 -17.20 -17.49
CA VAL A 450 -5.58 -16.79 -16.38
C VAL A 450 -6.13 -18.01 -15.65
N PHE A 451 -6.29 -17.86 -14.34
CA PHE A 451 -6.84 -18.85 -13.43
C PHE A 451 -8.06 -18.27 -12.72
N ARG A 452 -9.05 -19.11 -12.47
CA ARG A 452 -10.20 -18.80 -11.61
C ARG A 452 -9.89 -19.24 -10.19
N LEU A 453 -9.90 -18.28 -9.28
CA LEU A 453 -9.82 -18.49 -7.84
C LEU A 453 -11.23 -18.51 -7.25
N ARG A 454 -11.60 -19.58 -6.56
CA ARG A 454 -12.86 -19.69 -5.81
C ARG A 454 -12.62 -19.77 -4.31
N LEU A 455 -13.37 -18.98 -3.55
CA LEU A 455 -13.30 -18.95 -2.09
C LEU A 455 -14.51 -19.60 -1.43
N ARG A 456 -14.37 -19.96 -0.15
CA ARG A 456 -15.37 -20.68 0.64
C ARG A 456 -16.65 -19.87 0.87
N SER A 457 -16.58 -18.54 0.89
CA SER A 457 -17.78 -17.69 0.95
C SER A 457 -18.55 -17.62 -0.37
N GLY A 458 -17.96 -18.11 -1.47
CA GLY A 458 -18.50 -18.04 -2.81
C GLY A 458 -17.99 -16.85 -3.64
N TYR A 459 -16.98 -16.09 -3.19
CA TYR A 459 -16.26 -15.17 -4.07
C TYR A 459 -15.53 -15.92 -5.18
N GLU A 460 -15.55 -15.35 -6.38
CA GLU A 460 -14.80 -15.82 -7.53
C GLU A 460 -14.08 -14.63 -8.16
N VAL A 461 -12.77 -14.76 -8.39
CA VAL A 461 -11.94 -13.77 -9.07
C VAL A 461 -11.06 -14.48 -10.10
N GLU A 462 -10.81 -13.81 -11.23
CA GLU A 462 -9.99 -14.32 -12.32
C GLU A 462 -8.73 -13.48 -12.42
N ALA A 463 -7.55 -14.10 -12.40
CA ALA A 463 -6.28 -13.39 -12.48
C ALA A 463 -5.18 -14.28 -13.07
N SER A 464 -4.08 -13.68 -13.51
CA SER A 464 -2.88 -14.42 -13.91
C SER A 464 -2.23 -15.12 -12.70
N GLY A 465 -1.48 -16.19 -12.95
CA GLY A 465 -0.85 -16.99 -11.88
C GLY A 465 0.05 -16.16 -10.96
N ASN A 466 0.76 -15.18 -11.51
CA ASN A 466 1.61 -14.27 -10.75
C ASN A 466 0.85 -13.13 -10.04
N HIS A 467 -0.49 -13.11 -10.02
CA HIS A 467 -1.23 -12.03 -9.37
C HIS A 467 -1.19 -12.14 -7.84
N PRO A 468 -0.70 -11.12 -7.12
CA PRO A 468 -0.69 -11.11 -5.66
C PRO A 468 -2.08 -10.92 -5.04
N PHE A 469 -2.39 -11.73 -4.04
CA PHE A 469 -3.54 -11.60 -3.14
C PHE A 469 -3.06 -11.48 -1.68
N ARG A 470 -3.79 -10.72 -0.87
CA ARG A 470 -3.37 -10.45 0.52
C ARG A 470 -3.64 -11.66 1.40
N THR A 471 -2.59 -12.24 1.95
CA THR A 471 -2.63 -13.23 3.05
C THR A 471 -2.27 -12.57 4.38
N ILE A 472 -2.41 -13.31 5.48
CA ILE A 472 -2.09 -12.79 6.82
C ILE A 472 -0.60 -12.41 6.98
N ASP A 473 0.30 -13.09 6.26
CA ASP A 473 1.75 -12.87 6.34
C ASP A 473 2.26 -11.90 5.27
N GLY A 474 1.38 -11.43 4.39
CA GLY A 474 1.75 -10.56 3.27
C GLY A 474 1.08 -10.97 1.97
N TRP A 475 1.54 -10.38 0.87
CA TRP A 475 1.01 -10.65 -0.46
C TRP A 475 1.60 -11.95 -1.03
N ARG A 476 0.77 -12.87 -1.51
CA ARG A 476 1.21 -14.13 -2.16
C ARG A 476 0.60 -14.27 -3.55
N ARG A 477 1.34 -14.84 -4.49
CA ARG A 477 0.89 -15.04 -5.86
C ARG A 477 -0.16 -16.11 -5.96
N LEU A 478 -1.07 -15.98 -6.92
CA LEU A 478 -2.14 -16.95 -7.14
C LEU A 478 -1.62 -18.38 -7.38
N ASP A 479 -0.52 -18.53 -8.11
CA ASP A 479 0.12 -19.82 -8.40
C ASP A 479 0.89 -20.45 -7.22
N GLU A 480 1.10 -19.70 -6.14
CA GLU A 480 1.71 -20.19 -4.89
C GLU A 480 0.67 -20.52 -3.81
N LEU A 481 -0.59 -20.10 -4.03
CA LEU A 481 -1.69 -20.36 -3.11
C LEU A 481 -2.20 -21.80 -3.27
N ASN A 482 -2.51 -22.41 -2.14
CA ASN A 482 -3.10 -23.75 -2.08
C ASN A 482 -4.52 -23.72 -1.52
N ALA A 483 -5.32 -24.73 -1.87
CA ALA A 483 -6.60 -24.95 -1.23
C ALA A 483 -6.44 -25.10 0.29
N GLY A 484 -7.29 -24.44 1.06
CA GLY A 484 -7.21 -24.38 2.53
C GLY A 484 -6.48 -23.15 3.09
N GLU A 485 -5.71 -22.43 2.27
CA GLU A 485 -5.12 -21.15 2.67
C GLU A 485 -6.17 -20.04 2.73
N ALA A 486 -5.89 -18.98 3.50
CA ALA A 486 -6.83 -17.87 3.69
C ALA A 486 -6.30 -16.56 3.10
N ILE A 487 -7.15 -15.87 2.34
CA ILE A 487 -6.88 -14.57 1.75
C ILE A 487 -7.89 -13.51 2.21
N ALA A 488 -7.53 -12.24 2.08
CA ALA A 488 -8.33 -11.12 2.53
C ALA A 488 -9.48 -10.83 1.54
N VAL A 489 -10.68 -10.74 2.08
CA VAL A 489 -11.87 -10.18 1.42
C VAL A 489 -12.51 -9.12 2.31
N PRO A 490 -13.33 -8.20 1.79
CA PRO A 490 -14.07 -7.24 2.62
C PRO A 490 -14.92 -7.95 3.69
N ARG A 491 -14.75 -7.55 4.95
CA ARG A 491 -15.66 -7.89 6.05
C ARG A 491 -16.85 -6.94 6.10
N ARG A 492 -16.56 -5.66 5.82
CA ARG A 492 -17.49 -4.53 5.76
C ARG A 492 -17.06 -3.63 4.60
N VAL A 493 -18.03 -2.94 3.99
CA VAL A 493 -17.77 -1.86 3.04
C VAL A 493 -18.42 -0.59 3.60
N PRO A 494 -17.69 0.53 3.77
CA PRO A 494 -18.29 1.77 4.24
C PRO A 494 -19.33 2.34 3.24
N GLU A 495 -20.08 3.35 3.70
CA GLU A 495 -20.91 4.15 2.80
C GLU A 495 -20.01 4.86 1.76
N PRO A 496 -20.43 4.97 0.49
CA PRO A 496 -19.67 5.73 -0.50
C PRO A 496 -19.53 7.20 -0.09
N GLN A 497 -18.47 7.87 -0.56
CA GLN A 497 -18.20 9.26 -0.20
C GLN A 497 -19.25 10.25 -0.71
N SER A 498 -19.94 9.91 -1.80
CA SER A 498 -20.96 10.76 -2.41
C SER A 498 -22.20 9.93 -2.72
N PRO A 499 -22.97 9.52 -1.68
CA PRO A 499 -24.19 8.77 -1.90
C PRO A 499 -25.22 9.65 -2.61
N ASN A 500 -25.86 9.08 -3.62
CA ASN A 500 -26.91 9.72 -4.40
C ASN A 500 -28.27 9.31 -3.85
N ALA A 501 -28.90 10.16 -3.05
CA ALA A 501 -30.21 9.90 -2.44
C ALA A 501 -31.42 10.19 -3.37
N SER A 502 -31.20 10.20 -4.69
CA SER A 502 -32.20 10.64 -5.68
C SER A 502 -33.47 9.79 -5.81
N TRP A 503 -33.44 8.52 -5.41
CA TRP A 503 -34.59 7.63 -5.59
C TRP A 503 -35.56 7.74 -4.43
N GLU A 504 -36.85 7.88 -4.71
CA GLU A 504 -37.88 7.87 -3.68
C GLU A 504 -38.07 6.47 -3.09
N ASP A 505 -38.61 6.40 -1.87
CA ASP A 505 -38.86 5.13 -1.17
C ASP A 505 -39.74 4.19 -2.01
N ASP A 506 -40.77 4.73 -2.65
CA ASP A 506 -41.67 3.95 -3.52
C ASP A 506 -40.93 3.31 -4.72
N GLU A 507 -39.89 3.97 -5.26
CA GLU A 507 -39.09 3.42 -6.38
C GLU A 507 -38.30 2.19 -5.92
N LEU A 508 -37.66 2.28 -4.75
CA LEU A 508 -36.90 1.19 -4.16
C LEU A 508 -37.81 0.02 -3.78
N ILE A 509 -38.96 0.31 -3.18
CA ILE A 509 -39.97 -0.68 -2.81
C ILE A 509 -40.46 -1.42 -4.06
N LEU A 510 -40.93 -0.68 -5.07
CA LEU A 510 -41.50 -1.28 -6.27
C LEU A 510 -40.45 -2.08 -7.04
N LEU A 511 -39.21 -1.56 -7.16
CA LEU A 511 -38.13 -2.29 -7.82
C LEU A 511 -37.83 -3.60 -7.09
N ALA A 512 -37.71 -3.58 -5.76
CA ALA A 512 -37.43 -4.77 -4.96
C ALA A 512 -38.48 -5.88 -5.20
N HIS A 513 -39.77 -5.51 -5.18
CA HIS A 513 -40.86 -6.44 -5.45
C HIS A 513 -40.84 -6.98 -6.90
N LEU A 514 -40.53 -6.13 -7.88
CA LEU A 514 -40.44 -6.54 -9.29
C LEU A 514 -39.21 -7.44 -9.57
N LEU A 515 -38.09 -7.22 -8.85
CA LEU A 515 -36.90 -8.06 -8.97
C LEU A 515 -37.12 -9.47 -8.40
N GLY A 516 -37.88 -9.58 -7.31
CA GLY A 516 -38.31 -10.87 -6.77
C GLY A 516 -39.41 -11.53 -7.61
N ASP A 517 -40.66 -11.35 -7.19
CA ASP A 517 -41.83 -12.03 -7.76
C ASP A 517 -42.42 -11.36 -9.01
N GLY A 518 -41.78 -10.30 -9.52
CA GLY A 518 -42.20 -9.63 -10.74
C GLY A 518 -41.86 -10.42 -12.01
N THR A 519 -42.78 -10.38 -12.98
CA THR A 519 -42.56 -10.79 -14.36
C THR A 519 -42.54 -9.55 -15.25
N ILE A 520 -41.34 -9.16 -15.70
CA ILE A 520 -41.12 -8.01 -16.58
C ILE A 520 -41.04 -8.53 -18.01
N GLY A 521 -42.20 -8.68 -18.67
CA GLY A 521 -42.28 -9.12 -20.05
C GLY A 521 -41.99 -8.00 -21.04
N ALA A 522 -41.82 -8.35 -22.32
CA ALA A 522 -41.58 -7.37 -23.39
C ALA A 522 -42.75 -6.37 -23.58
N THR A 523 -43.97 -6.78 -23.22
CA THR A 523 -45.21 -6.03 -23.45
C THR A 523 -46.06 -5.83 -22.20
N SER A 524 -45.78 -6.51 -21.10
CA SER A 524 -46.59 -6.42 -19.88
C SER A 524 -45.75 -6.66 -18.64
N VAL A 525 -46.12 -5.99 -17.54
CA VAL A 525 -45.56 -6.20 -16.21
C VAL A 525 -46.62 -6.86 -15.34
N LYS A 526 -46.21 -7.93 -14.65
CA LYS A 526 -47.05 -8.67 -13.72
C LYS A 526 -46.31 -8.86 -12.41
N TYR A 527 -47.05 -8.96 -11.31
CA TYR A 527 -46.51 -9.29 -9.99
C TYR A 527 -47.41 -10.33 -9.34
N ALA A 528 -46.83 -11.25 -8.58
CA ALA A 528 -47.57 -12.27 -7.86
C ALA A 528 -47.16 -12.30 -6.39
N THR A 529 -48.12 -12.33 -5.48
CA THR A 529 -47.83 -12.44 -4.04
C THR A 529 -48.93 -13.21 -3.32
N ALA A 530 -48.55 -14.01 -2.33
CA ALA A 530 -49.51 -14.61 -1.41
C ALA A 530 -49.86 -13.68 -0.23
N ASP A 531 -48.98 -12.71 0.04
CA ASP A 531 -49.05 -11.80 1.18
C ASP A 531 -49.89 -10.55 0.83
N PRO A 532 -50.96 -10.25 1.59
CA PRO A 532 -51.77 -9.05 1.41
C PRO A 532 -51.00 -7.73 1.57
N ALA A 533 -50.06 -7.63 2.51
CA ALA A 533 -49.29 -6.41 2.74
C ALA A 533 -48.39 -6.08 1.54
N ASN A 534 -47.75 -7.11 0.96
CA ASN A 534 -46.99 -6.97 -0.28
C ASN A 534 -47.87 -6.51 -1.46
N LYS A 535 -49.13 -6.96 -1.53
CA LYS A 535 -50.08 -6.47 -2.55
C LYS A 535 -50.36 -5.00 -2.35
N GLU A 536 -50.74 -4.60 -1.14
CA GLU A 536 -51.13 -3.22 -0.83
C GLU A 536 -50.00 -2.23 -1.08
N ILE A 537 -48.77 -2.57 -0.68
CA ILE A 537 -47.62 -1.68 -0.89
C ILE A 537 -47.25 -1.54 -2.36
N VAL A 538 -47.33 -2.62 -3.14
CA VAL A 538 -47.07 -2.60 -4.59
C VAL A 538 -48.15 -1.80 -5.34
N GLU A 539 -49.42 -1.94 -4.97
CA GLU A 539 -50.51 -1.14 -5.53
C GLU A 539 -50.33 0.35 -5.20
N ALA A 540 -49.96 0.68 -3.97
CA ALA A 540 -49.70 2.04 -3.53
C ALA A 540 -48.51 2.68 -4.28
N ALA A 541 -47.38 1.98 -4.36
CA ALA A 541 -46.18 2.47 -5.04
C ALA A 541 -46.42 2.66 -6.55
N ALA A 542 -47.08 1.71 -7.21
CA ALA A 542 -47.43 1.82 -8.63
C ALA A 542 -48.36 3.01 -8.93
N ARG A 543 -49.31 3.27 -8.03
CA ARG A 543 -50.22 4.42 -8.13
C ARG A 543 -49.50 5.75 -7.94
N ARG A 544 -48.62 5.86 -6.94
CA ARG A 544 -47.90 7.11 -6.65
C ARG A 544 -46.86 7.44 -7.71
N LEU A 545 -46.09 6.47 -8.16
CA LEU A 545 -45.00 6.69 -9.12
C LEU A 545 -45.50 6.89 -10.56
N PHE A 546 -46.45 6.06 -10.99
CA PHE A 546 -46.81 5.96 -12.41
C PHE A 546 -48.28 6.25 -12.69
N ASN A 547 -49.07 6.60 -11.66
CA ASN A 547 -50.53 6.73 -11.76
C ASN A 547 -51.19 5.47 -12.35
N ILE A 548 -50.64 4.29 -12.06
CA ILE A 548 -51.18 3.01 -12.51
C ILE A 548 -52.19 2.50 -11.49
N GLU A 549 -53.42 2.30 -11.93
CA GLU A 549 -54.39 1.48 -11.20
C GLU A 549 -54.12 0.00 -11.50
N VAL A 550 -53.45 -0.67 -10.58
CA VAL A 550 -53.11 -2.09 -10.69
C VAL A 550 -54.38 -2.93 -10.67
N SER A 551 -54.53 -3.82 -11.64
CA SER A 551 -55.64 -4.79 -11.68
C SER A 551 -55.21 -6.07 -10.97
N GLY A 552 -55.99 -6.52 -9.98
CA GLY A 552 -55.66 -7.71 -9.18
C GLY A 552 -56.73 -8.79 -9.26
N LYS A 553 -56.34 -10.06 -9.43
CA LYS A 553 -57.21 -11.23 -9.30
C LYS A 553 -56.57 -12.24 -8.36
N LYS A 554 -57.32 -12.66 -7.33
CA LYS A 554 -56.90 -13.76 -6.45
C LYS A 554 -57.12 -15.11 -7.14
N GLN A 555 -56.08 -15.93 -7.23
CA GLN A 555 -56.13 -17.32 -7.70
C GLN A 555 -55.56 -18.23 -6.60
N GLY A 556 -56.43 -18.98 -5.93
CA GLY A 556 -56.05 -19.73 -4.72
C GLY A 556 -55.59 -18.78 -3.61
N ASN A 557 -54.39 -19.01 -3.08
CA ASN A 557 -53.78 -18.16 -2.06
C ASN A 557 -52.91 -17.02 -2.63
N THR A 558 -52.80 -16.90 -3.95
CA THR A 558 -51.92 -15.91 -4.60
C THR A 558 -52.72 -14.85 -5.33
N TRP A 559 -52.39 -13.59 -5.09
CA TRP A 559 -52.83 -12.46 -5.90
C TRP A 559 -51.96 -12.34 -7.15
N GLN A 560 -52.59 -12.32 -8.31
CA GLN A 560 -51.94 -11.94 -9.57
C GLN A 560 -52.31 -10.49 -9.86
N LEU A 561 -51.30 -9.64 -9.97
CA LEU A 561 -51.42 -8.22 -10.25
C LEU A 561 -50.90 -7.94 -11.66
N TRP A 562 -51.66 -7.17 -12.44
CA TRP A 562 -51.30 -6.65 -13.74
C TRP A 562 -51.18 -5.14 -13.66
N PHE A 563 -50.15 -4.60 -14.33
CA PHE A 563 -49.89 -3.17 -14.42
C PHE A 563 -50.39 -2.68 -15.77
N PRO A 564 -51.66 -2.26 -15.91
CA PRO A 564 -52.15 -1.67 -17.15
C PRO A 564 -51.50 -0.30 -17.37
N SER A 565 -51.31 0.06 -18.64
CA SER A 565 -50.87 1.41 -18.98
C SER A 565 -51.96 2.42 -18.58
N PRO A 566 -51.62 3.54 -17.93
CA PRO A 566 -52.58 4.57 -17.53
C PRO A 566 -53.09 5.39 -18.74
N TYR A 567 -52.49 5.18 -19.91
CA TYR A 567 -52.87 5.80 -21.18
C TYR A 567 -52.76 4.83 -22.35
N ARG A 568 -53.40 5.17 -23.48
CA ARG A 568 -53.30 4.40 -24.72
C ARG A 568 -51.87 4.44 -25.28
N LEU A 569 -51.29 3.27 -25.50
CA LEU A 569 -49.97 3.11 -26.12
C LEU A 569 -50.08 3.36 -27.62
N THR A 570 -49.15 4.14 -28.18
CA THR A 570 -49.05 4.49 -29.61
C THR A 570 -47.59 4.43 -30.05
N HIS A 571 -47.30 4.63 -31.33
CA HIS A 571 -45.92 4.72 -31.80
C HIS A 571 -45.18 5.85 -31.04
N GLY A 572 -44.01 5.54 -30.49
CA GLY A 572 -43.23 6.46 -29.64
C GLY A 572 -43.75 6.68 -28.22
N ARG A 573 -44.90 6.11 -27.81
CA ARG A 573 -45.46 6.23 -26.46
C ARG A 573 -45.50 4.88 -25.75
N TYR A 574 -44.54 4.66 -24.86
CA TYR A 574 -44.32 3.40 -24.15
C TYR A 574 -45.01 3.35 -22.79
N HIS A 575 -45.13 2.13 -22.23
CA HIS A 575 -45.60 1.91 -20.87
C HIS A 575 -44.71 2.67 -19.87
N PRO A 576 -45.23 3.35 -18.84
CA PRO A 576 -44.39 4.18 -17.96
C PRO A 576 -43.33 3.35 -17.21
N VAL A 577 -43.70 2.15 -16.73
CA VAL A 577 -42.72 1.20 -16.14
C VAL A 577 -41.64 0.76 -17.15
N ARG A 578 -41.93 0.76 -18.46
CA ARG A 578 -40.90 0.54 -19.49
C ARG A 578 -39.94 1.72 -19.54
N GLY A 579 -40.47 2.95 -19.57
CA GLY A 579 -39.66 4.17 -19.54
C GLY A 579 -38.72 4.22 -18.32
N TRP A 580 -39.09 3.59 -17.21
CA TRP A 580 -38.26 3.47 -16.02
C TRP A 580 -37.28 2.29 -16.05
N LEU A 581 -37.73 1.07 -16.38
CA LEU A 581 -36.89 -0.14 -16.30
C LEU A 581 -36.00 -0.38 -17.53
N GLU A 582 -36.32 0.21 -18.69
CA GLU A 582 -35.53 0.04 -19.92
C GLU A 582 -34.17 0.74 -19.84
N PRO A 583 -34.05 2.00 -19.36
CA PRO A 583 -32.75 2.62 -19.09
C PRO A 583 -31.89 1.84 -18.08
N LEU A 584 -32.53 1.21 -17.09
CA LEU A 584 -31.87 0.37 -16.08
C LEU A 584 -31.44 -1.02 -16.60
N GLY A 585 -31.75 -1.36 -17.85
CA GLY A 585 -31.45 -2.67 -18.44
C GLY A 585 -32.28 -3.84 -17.89
N LEU A 586 -33.40 -3.55 -17.21
CA LEU A 586 -34.26 -4.57 -16.58
C LEU A 586 -35.52 -4.88 -17.39
N TRP A 587 -35.90 -4.05 -18.36
CA TRP A 587 -37.06 -4.31 -19.21
C TRP A 587 -36.89 -5.59 -20.04
N GLY A 588 -37.85 -6.51 -19.99
CA GLY A 588 -37.76 -7.82 -20.64
C GLY A 588 -36.81 -8.82 -19.97
N SER A 589 -36.23 -8.48 -18.82
CA SER A 589 -35.31 -9.36 -18.10
C SER A 589 -36.03 -10.61 -17.57
N ARG A 590 -35.37 -11.76 -17.71
CA ARG A 590 -35.83 -13.03 -17.13
C ARG A 590 -35.19 -13.22 -15.76
N SER A 591 -35.82 -14.05 -14.91
CA SER A 591 -35.37 -14.32 -13.52
C SER A 591 -33.87 -14.64 -13.34
N HIS A 592 -33.24 -15.29 -14.32
CA HIS A 592 -31.82 -15.67 -14.28
C HIS A 592 -30.85 -14.57 -14.74
N ASN A 593 -31.37 -13.49 -15.34
CA ASN A 593 -30.60 -12.35 -15.84
C ASN A 593 -30.92 -11.06 -15.08
N LYS A 594 -31.80 -11.10 -14.06
CA LYS A 594 -32.06 -9.96 -13.18
C LYS A 594 -30.80 -9.59 -12.40
N PHE A 595 -30.64 -8.32 -12.06
CA PHE A 595 -29.54 -7.76 -11.28
C PHE A 595 -30.01 -6.51 -10.54
N VAL A 596 -29.22 -6.01 -9.60
CA VAL A 596 -29.51 -4.74 -8.93
C VAL A 596 -28.91 -3.60 -9.78
N PRO A 597 -29.69 -2.59 -10.19
CA PRO A 597 -29.18 -1.42 -10.92
C PRO A 597 -28.14 -0.62 -10.12
N GLU A 598 -27.25 0.07 -10.83
CA GLU A 598 -26.17 0.86 -10.22
C GLU A 598 -26.70 1.98 -9.32
N GLU A 599 -27.82 2.57 -9.69
CA GLU A 599 -28.51 3.64 -8.97
C GLU A 599 -28.90 3.22 -7.55
N VAL A 600 -29.18 1.93 -7.32
CA VAL A 600 -29.46 1.40 -5.98
C VAL A 600 -28.18 1.34 -5.14
N PHE A 601 -27.04 0.99 -5.74
CA PHE A 601 -25.75 0.98 -5.05
C PHE A 601 -25.27 2.38 -4.67
N GLN A 602 -25.76 3.42 -5.34
CA GLN A 602 -25.45 4.80 -5.01
C GLN A 602 -26.27 5.34 -3.84
N GLN A 603 -27.37 4.69 -3.46
CA GLN A 603 -28.22 5.17 -2.37
C GLN A 603 -27.49 5.14 -1.01
N PRO A 604 -27.87 6.00 -0.06
CA PRO A 604 -27.42 5.92 1.33
C PRO A 604 -27.84 4.59 1.99
N ASN A 605 -27.20 4.27 3.12
CA ASN A 605 -27.35 2.95 3.75
C ASN A 605 -28.77 2.64 4.26
N ASP A 606 -29.53 3.63 4.70
CA ASP A 606 -30.92 3.50 5.14
C ASP A 606 -31.86 3.11 3.99
N LYS A 607 -31.69 3.74 2.81
CA LYS A 607 -32.43 3.40 1.58
C LYS A 607 -32.07 2.00 1.06
N ILE A 608 -30.81 1.59 1.17
CA ILE A 608 -30.41 0.21 0.85
C ILE A 608 -31.06 -0.79 1.81
N ALA A 609 -31.12 -0.47 3.11
CA ALA A 609 -31.80 -1.32 4.08
C ALA A 609 -33.30 -1.45 3.76
N LEU A 610 -33.96 -0.36 3.34
CA LEU A 610 -35.34 -0.38 2.86
C LEU A 610 -35.51 -1.27 1.61
N PHE A 611 -34.66 -1.10 0.60
CA PHE A 611 -34.67 -1.93 -0.60
C PHE A 611 -34.51 -3.43 -0.24
N LEU A 612 -33.53 -3.77 0.60
CA LEU A 612 -33.30 -5.15 1.04
C LEU A 612 -34.47 -5.71 1.86
N ARG A 613 -35.13 -4.89 2.68
CA ARG A 613 -36.32 -5.29 3.47
C ARG A 613 -37.45 -5.78 2.58
N HIS A 614 -37.72 -5.04 1.51
CA HIS A 614 -38.76 -5.38 0.53
C HIS A 614 -38.32 -6.50 -0.41
N LEU A 615 -37.04 -6.59 -0.76
CA LEU A 615 -36.52 -7.70 -1.55
C LEU A 615 -36.60 -9.03 -0.77
N TRP A 616 -36.41 -9.01 0.55
CA TRP A 616 -36.58 -10.20 1.38
C TRP A 616 -38.03 -10.64 1.52
N ALA A 617 -39.00 -9.74 1.29
CA ALA A 617 -40.42 -10.06 1.33
C ALA A 617 -40.87 -10.97 0.16
N THR A 618 -40.05 -11.11 -0.90
CA THR A 618 -40.37 -11.91 -2.10
C THR A 618 -39.77 -13.32 -2.07
N ASP A 619 -38.48 -13.47 -2.36
CA ASP A 619 -37.76 -14.75 -2.42
C ASP A 619 -36.86 -14.96 -1.17
N GLY A 620 -36.98 -14.06 -0.20
CA GLY A 620 -36.32 -14.17 1.10
C GLY A 620 -37.03 -15.13 2.05
N SER A 621 -36.28 -15.68 3.00
CA SER A 621 -36.78 -16.61 4.00
C SER A 621 -36.24 -16.26 5.37
N ILE A 622 -37.15 -16.17 6.34
CA ILE A 622 -36.86 -16.07 7.77
C ILE A 622 -37.61 -17.21 8.44
N THR A 623 -36.86 -18.24 8.82
CA THR A 623 -37.44 -19.47 9.37
C THR A 623 -36.81 -19.82 10.71
N LEU A 624 -37.68 -20.18 11.65
CA LEU A 624 -37.30 -20.71 12.95
C LEU A 624 -37.35 -22.22 12.84
N SER A 625 -36.22 -22.88 12.99
CA SER A 625 -36.15 -24.35 12.93
C SER A 625 -35.32 -24.93 14.06
N ARG A 626 -35.31 -26.26 14.17
CA ARG A 626 -34.53 -27.00 15.16
C ARG A 626 -33.68 -28.03 14.42
N ASN A 627 -32.39 -28.04 14.69
CA ASN A 627 -31.48 -29.09 14.25
C ASN A 627 -30.97 -29.90 15.45
N ARG A 628 -30.11 -30.90 15.20
CA ARG A 628 -29.49 -31.73 16.25
C ARG A 628 -28.67 -30.92 17.26
N ARG A 629 -28.26 -29.69 16.93
CA ARG A 629 -27.46 -28.79 17.78
C ARG A 629 -28.30 -27.73 18.52
N GLY A 630 -29.62 -27.69 18.31
CA GLY A 630 -30.52 -26.77 18.99
C GLY A 630 -31.46 -26.01 18.04
N ARG A 631 -32.03 -24.92 18.56
CA ARG A 631 -32.86 -23.98 17.77
C ARG A 631 -31.94 -23.16 16.87
N ILE A 632 -32.36 -22.93 15.62
CA ILE A 632 -31.65 -22.09 14.66
C ILE A 632 -32.62 -21.09 14.01
N VAL A 633 -32.12 -19.90 13.73
CA VAL A 633 -32.78 -18.92 12.88
C VAL A 633 -32.06 -18.94 11.54
N ASN A 634 -32.79 -19.31 10.49
CA ASN A 634 -32.25 -19.41 9.13
C ASN A 634 -32.78 -18.25 8.30
N ILE A 635 -31.86 -17.43 7.82
CA ILE A 635 -32.10 -16.24 7.01
C ILE A 635 -31.37 -16.43 5.68
N TYR A 636 -32.12 -16.53 4.59
CA TYR A 636 -31.53 -16.62 3.26
C TYR A 636 -32.40 -15.99 2.19
N TYR A 637 -31.80 -15.60 1.08
CA TYR A 637 -32.45 -15.15 -0.14
C TYR A 637 -32.10 -16.09 -1.28
N ALA A 638 -33.09 -16.53 -2.07
CA ALA A 638 -32.88 -17.46 -3.18
C ALA A 638 -33.16 -16.81 -4.53
N THR A 639 -32.28 -17.01 -5.51
CA THR A 639 -32.49 -16.48 -6.86
C THR A 639 -31.85 -17.39 -7.90
N THR A 640 -32.40 -17.42 -9.12
CA THR A 640 -31.76 -18.13 -10.25
C THR A 640 -30.69 -17.30 -10.96
N SER A 641 -30.55 -16.01 -10.61
CA SER A 641 -29.50 -15.12 -11.14
C SER A 641 -28.29 -15.10 -10.22
N ARG A 642 -27.12 -15.51 -10.75
CA ARG A 642 -25.87 -15.42 -10.00
C ARG A 642 -25.50 -13.96 -9.71
N ARG A 643 -25.70 -13.06 -10.69
CA ARG A 643 -25.41 -11.63 -10.55
C ARG A 643 -26.24 -11.01 -9.43
N LEU A 644 -27.55 -11.27 -9.39
CA LEU A 644 -28.41 -10.77 -8.32
C LEU A 644 -27.99 -11.30 -6.93
N ALA A 645 -27.56 -12.56 -6.82
CA ALA A 645 -27.06 -13.09 -5.55
C ALA A 645 -25.77 -12.37 -5.09
N ASP A 646 -24.86 -12.07 -6.01
CA ASP A 646 -23.64 -11.31 -5.73
C ASP A 646 -23.96 -9.85 -5.35
N ASP A 647 -24.89 -9.22 -6.06
CA ASP A 647 -25.36 -7.86 -5.80
C ASP A 647 -25.99 -7.75 -4.39
N VAL A 648 -26.89 -8.67 -4.04
CA VAL A 648 -27.51 -8.72 -2.70
C VAL A 648 -26.45 -8.94 -1.61
N ARG A 649 -25.47 -9.81 -1.85
CA ARG A 649 -24.35 -9.99 -0.91
C ARG A 649 -23.57 -8.70 -0.72
N ARG A 650 -23.31 -7.93 -1.78
CA ARG A 650 -22.59 -6.65 -1.71
C ARG A 650 -23.39 -5.59 -0.94
N LEU A 651 -24.70 -5.50 -1.16
CA LEU A 651 -25.56 -4.59 -0.39
C LEU A 651 -25.58 -4.96 1.11
N LEU A 652 -25.61 -6.25 1.44
CA LEU A 652 -25.52 -6.72 2.83
C LEU A 652 -24.18 -6.35 3.48
N LEU A 653 -23.06 -6.40 2.74
CA LEU A 653 -21.75 -5.98 3.25
C LEU A 653 -21.71 -4.49 3.66
N ARG A 654 -22.47 -3.62 2.99
CA ARG A 654 -22.60 -2.21 3.39
C ARG A 654 -23.26 -2.05 4.77
N MET A 655 -24.09 -3.01 5.17
CA MET A 655 -24.74 -3.05 6.49
C MET A 655 -23.91 -3.80 7.54
N ASP A 656 -22.65 -4.14 7.27
CA ASP A 656 -21.82 -5.03 8.10
C ASP A 656 -22.50 -6.40 8.38
N ILE A 657 -23.24 -6.89 7.38
CA ILE A 657 -23.90 -8.20 7.38
C ILE A 657 -23.19 -9.09 6.39
N ARG A 658 -22.41 -10.04 6.89
CA ARG A 658 -21.77 -11.03 6.02
C ARG A 658 -22.73 -12.14 5.65
N SER A 659 -22.57 -12.58 4.41
CA SER A 659 -23.36 -13.67 3.84
C SER A 659 -22.47 -14.59 3.01
N ARG A 660 -22.96 -15.81 2.75
CA ARG A 660 -22.31 -16.77 1.86
C ARG A 660 -23.25 -17.14 0.73
N VAL A 661 -22.70 -17.25 -0.48
CA VAL A 661 -23.46 -17.63 -1.66
C VAL A 661 -23.22 -19.10 -1.97
N TYR A 662 -24.29 -19.89 -1.93
CA TYR A 662 -24.26 -21.32 -2.24
C TYR A 662 -25.02 -21.62 -3.52
N ARG A 663 -24.51 -22.58 -4.30
CA ARG A 663 -25.25 -23.15 -5.44
C ARG A 663 -26.14 -24.29 -4.94
N ALA A 664 -27.44 -24.15 -5.08
CA ALA A 664 -28.45 -25.17 -4.81
C ALA A 664 -28.93 -25.78 -6.14
N ARG A 665 -28.84 -27.11 -6.25
CA ARG A 665 -29.33 -27.88 -7.40
C ARG A 665 -30.56 -28.68 -7.02
N LYS A 666 -31.59 -28.59 -7.85
CA LYS A 666 -32.78 -29.45 -7.80
C LYS A 666 -32.98 -30.09 -9.17
N ALA A 667 -33.04 -31.42 -9.23
CA ALA A 667 -33.18 -32.14 -10.49
C ALA A 667 -34.44 -31.67 -11.26
N GLY A 668 -34.28 -31.37 -12.55
CA GLY A 668 -35.36 -30.81 -13.40
C GLY A 668 -35.56 -29.29 -13.27
N TYR A 669 -34.79 -28.60 -12.43
CA TYR A 669 -34.84 -27.15 -12.26
C TYR A 669 -33.47 -26.52 -12.60
N ARG A 670 -33.47 -25.23 -12.93
CA ARG A 670 -32.23 -24.46 -13.08
C ARG A 670 -31.50 -24.37 -11.74
N ASP A 671 -30.20 -24.11 -11.81
CA ASP A 671 -29.42 -23.79 -10.60
C ASP A 671 -30.04 -22.58 -9.89
N SER A 672 -30.16 -22.68 -8.57
CA SER A 672 -30.53 -21.59 -7.67
C SER A 672 -29.31 -21.19 -6.86
N TRP A 673 -29.16 -19.91 -6.59
CA TRP A 673 -28.11 -19.31 -5.79
C TRP A 673 -28.72 -18.76 -4.52
N HIS A 674 -28.26 -19.25 -3.38
CA HIS A 674 -28.78 -18.87 -2.08
C HIS A 674 -27.77 -17.99 -1.35
N VAL A 675 -28.18 -16.77 -1.01
CA VAL A 675 -27.43 -15.84 -0.16
C VAL A 675 -27.84 -16.11 1.28
N HIS A 676 -26.99 -16.79 2.06
CA HIS A 676 -27.26 -17.14 3.44
C HIS A 676 -26.58 -16.18 4.41
N VAL A 677 -27.36 -15.57 5.30
CA VAL A 677 -26.83 -14.83 6.45
C VAL A 677 -26.51 -15.84 7.54
N GLN A 678 -25.22 -15.95 7.90
CA GLN A 678 -24.72 -16.96 8.83
C GLN A 678 -24.07 -16.31 10.05
N ALA A 679 -24.02 -17.04 11.17
CA ALA A 679 -23.60 -16.55 12.49
C ALA A 679 -24.66 -15.67 13.17
N LYS A 680 -24.69 -15.74 14.50
CA LYS A 680 -25.67 -15.04 15.34
C LYS A 680 -25.62 -13.53 15.10
N ASP A 681 -24.43 -12.94 15.17
CA ASP A 681 -24.25 -11.49 15.10
C ASP A 681 -24.72 -10.90 13.75
N ASN A 682 -24.44 -11.58 12.64
CA ASN A 682 -24.93 -11.15 11.32
C ASN A 682 -26.46 -11.29 11.22
N SER A 683 -27.04 -12.37 11.79
CA SER A 683 -28.49 -12.56 11.81
C SER A 683 -29.19 -11.52 12.68
N GLU A 684 -28.62 -11.15 13.83
CA GLU A 684 -29.13 -10.08 14.68
C GLU A 684 -29.09 -8.73 13.96
N ARG A 685 -27.94 -8.38 13.35
CA ARG A 685 -27.83 -7.15 12.53
C ARG A 685 -28.82 -7.13 11.38
N PHE A 686 -28.98 -8.24 10.66
CA PHE A 686 -29.95 -8.34 9.59
C PHE A 686 -31.37 -8.05 10.09
N LEU A 687 -31.79 -8.68 11.18
CA LEU A 687 -33.14 -8.51 11.71
C LEU A 687 -33.38 -7.10 12.29
N MET A 688 -32.36 -6.46 12.84
CA MET A 688 -32.46 -5.10 13.40
C MET A 688 -32.40 -4.01 12.34
N ILE A 689 -31.50 -4.12 11.36
CA ILE A 689 -31.26 -3.08 10.35
C ILE A 689 -32.19 -3.26 9.14
N VAL A 690 -32.20 -4.46 8.57
CA VAL A 690 -32.94 -4.77 7.33
C VAL A 690 -34.37 -5.22 7.67
N GLY A 691 -34.51 -6.26 8.48
CA GLY A 691 -35.81 -6.88 8.77
C GLY A 691 -36.44 -7.52 7.52
N CYS A 692 -37.77 -7.54 7.47
CA CYS A 692 -38.53 -8.00 6.31
C CYS A 692 -39.92 -7.34 6.33
N HIS A 693 -40.47 -7.01 5.17
CA HIS A 693 -41.84 -6.50 5.06
C HIS A 693 -42.86 -7.64 4.99
N GLY A 694 -44.12 -7.35 5.36
CA GLY A 694 -45.25 -8.27 5.27
C GLY A 694 -45.30 -9.36 6.35
N GLU A 695 -46.07 -10.42 6.11
CA GLU A 695 -46.30 -11.55 7.03
C GLU A 695 -45.00 -12.25 7.47
N ARG A 696 -43.95 -12.18 6.63
CA ARG A 696 -42.63 -12.71 6.97
C ARG A 696 -41.90 -11.82 7.98
N GLY A 697 -42.14 -10.51 7.90
CA GLY A 697 -41.70 -9.49 8.86
C GLY A 697 -42.24 -9.69 10.26
N ASP A 698 -43.47 -10.19 10.40
CA ASP A 698 -44.10 -10.48 11.70
C ASP A 698 -43.30 -11.49 12.54
N ARG A 699 -42.44 -12.28 11.91
CA ARG A 699 -41.55 -13.25 12.58
C ARG A 699 -40.29 -12.62 13.15
N VAL A 700 -39.96 -11.38 12.78
CA VAL A 700 -38.70 -10.71 13.17
C VAL A 700 -38.57 -10.58 14.70
N PRO A 701 -39.58 -10.08 15.45
CA PRO A 701 -39.48 -9.98 16.91
C PRO A 701 -39.24 -11.35 17.57
N LEU A 702 -40.01 -12.36 17.16
CA LEU A 702 -39.84 -13.72 17.65
C LEU A 702 -38.46 -14.28 17.27
N ALA A 703 -37.93 -13.97 16.08
CA ALA A 703 -36.60 -14.41 15.66
C ALA A 703 -35.48 -13.76 16.51
N LEU A 704 -35.61 -12.48 16.85
CA LEU A 704 -34.69 -11.77 17.74
C LEU A 704 -34.71 -12.37 19.16
N GLU A 705 -35.89 -12.60 19.73
CA GLU A 705 -36.04 -13.28 21.03
C GLU A 705 -35.37 -14.66 21.02
N ARG A 706 -35.54 -15.41 19.93
CA ARG A 706 -34.91 -16.73 19.79
C ARG A 706 -33.40 -16.64 19.66
N LEU A 707 -32.87 -15.70 18.89
CA LEU A 707 -31.42 -15.46 18.75
C LEU A 707 -30.78 -15.08 20.08
N ALA A 708 -31.46 -14.28 20.90
CA ALA A 708 -30.97 -13.92 22.23
C ALA A 708 -30.67 -15.17 23.10
N THR A 709 -31.47 -16.23 22.96
CA THR A 709 -31.25 -17.51 23.67
C THR A 709 -30.14 -18.40 23.10
N ILE A 710 -29.66 -18.12 21.88
CA ILE A 710 -28.62 -18.91 21.22
C ILE A 710 -27.25 -18.39 21.67
N LYS A 711 -26.38 -19.30 22.12
CA LYS A 711 -24.97 -18.95 22.39
C LYS A 711 -24.24 -18.69 21.06
N PRO A 712 -23.52 -17.57 20.91
CA PRO A 712 -22.71 -17.29 19.72
C PRO A 712 -21.72 -18.43 19.49
N ASN A 713 -21.52 -18.81 18.23
CA ASN A 713 -20.46 -19.75 17.87
C ASN A 713 -19.13 -18.98 17.81
N PRO A 714 -18.13 -19.27 18.66
CA PRO A 714 -16.87 -18.54 18.66
C PRO A 714 -16.03 -18.82 17.40
N ASN A 715 -16.37 -19.84 16.62
CA ASN A 715 -15.68 -20.23 15.39
C ASN A 715 -16.25 -19.53 14.13
N THR A 716 -16.65 -18.27 14.26
CA THR A 716 -17.12 -17.42 13.16
C THR A 716 -16.26 -16.15 13.14
N ASP A 717 -15.85 -15.68 11.95
CA ASP A 717 -14.89 -14.58 11.81
C ASP A 717 -13.51 -14.86 12.43
N LEU A 718 -12.86 -15.93 11.97
CA LEU A 718 -11.60 -16.37 12.55
C LEU A 718 -10.41 -15.76 11.82
N ILE A 719 -9.48 -15.21 12.59
CA ILE A 719 -8.17 -14.76 12.14
C ILE A 719 -7.24 -15.99 12.03
N PRO A 720 -6.48 -16.14 10.93
CA PRO A 720 -5.60 -17.28 10.69
C PRO A 720 -4.65 -17.57 11.86
N TRP A 721 -4.37 -18.85 12.10
CA TRP A 721 -3.56 -19.30 13.24
C TRP A 721 -2.12 -18.76 13.21
N LYS A 722 -1.62 -18.40 12.03
CA LYS A 722 -0.25 -17.87 11.85
C LYS A 722 0.01 -16.59 12.66
N VAL A 723 -1.04 -15.89 13.11
CA VAL A 723 -0.95 -14.76 14.07
C VAL A 723 -0.47 -15.19 15.46
N ALA A 724 -0.49 -16.49 15.79
CA ALA A 724 -0.06 -17.00 17.10
C ALA A 724 1.36 -16.56 17.49
N LEU A 725 2.28 -16.46 16.52
CA LEU A 725 3.64 -15.98 16.78
C LEU A 725 3.65 -14.49 17.19
N ARG A 726 2.82 -13.66 16.56
CA ARG A 726 2.67 -12.22 16.90
C ARG A 726 2.07 -12.07 18.30
N VAL A 727 1.07 -12.89 18.62
CA VAL A 727 0.49 -12.96 19.97
C VAL A 727 1.53 -13.35 21.01
N LYS A 728 2.34 -14.37 20.73
CA LYS A 728 3.39 -14.82 21.65
C LYS A 728 4.40 -13.70 21.93
N LYS A 729 4.89 -13.03 20.88
CA LYS A 729 5.80 -11.88 21.01
C LYS A 729 5.19 -10.73 21.82
N ALA A 730 3.92 -10.40 21.58
CA ALA A 730 3.23 -9.35 22.32
C ALA A 730 3.08 -9.68 23.82
N LEU A 731 2.82 -10.95 24.15
CA LEU A 731 2.75 -11.41 25.55
C LEU A 731 4.11 -11.35 26.25
N GLU A 732 5.17 -11.77 25.55
CA GLU A 732 6.56 -11.70 26.04
C GLU A 732 6.98 -10.24 26.29
N ALA A 733 6.73 -9.35 25.34
CA ALA A 733 7.03 -7.92 25.45
C ALA A 733 6.27 -7.24 26.61
N ALA A 734 5.02 -7.65 26.87
CA ALA A 734 4.22 -7.13 27.97
C ALA A 734 4.51 -7.80 29.33
N GLY A 735 5.39 -8.81 29.39
CA GLY A 735 5.66 -9.58 30.60
C GLY A 735 4.46 -10.39 31.11
N ILE A 736 3.50 -10.71 30.24
CA ILE A 736 2.24 -11.36 30.63
C ILE A 736 2.35 -12.88 30.46
N GLY A 737 2.16 -13.60 31.57
CA GLY A 737 2.16 -15.06 31.56
C GLY A 737 0.89 -15.66 30.97
N HIS A 738 0.98 -16.86 30.39
CA HIS A 738 -0.18 -17.59 29.85
C HIS A 738 -1.31 -17.82 30.87
N ARG A 739 -1.02 -17.85 32.18
CA ARG A 739 -2.05 -17.95 33.23
C ARG A 739 -2.88 -16.67 33.35
N GLN A 740 -2.23 -15.50 33.30
CA GLN A 740 -2.91 -14.21 33.36
C GLN A 740 -3.80 -14.04 32.14
N ILE A 741 -3.30 -14.37 30.94
CA ILE A 741 -4.11 -14.25 29.73
C ILE A 741 -5.26 -15.26 29.69
N ALA A 742 -5.07 -16.48 30.21
CA ALA A 742 -6.18 -17.44 30.35
C ALA A 742 -7.28 -16.89 31.27
N ALA A 743 -6.91 -16.23 32.38
CA ALA A 743 -7.86 -15.58 33.28
C ALA A 743 -8.59 -14.41 32.59
N ALA A 744 -7.87 -13.53 31.89
CA ALA A 744 -8.47 -12.41 31.14
C ALA A 744 -9.44 -12.89 30.05
N LEU A 745 -9.15 -14.03 29.43
CA LEU A 745 -10.00 -14.67 28.43
C LEU A 745 -11.19 -15.44 29.01
N GLY A 746 -11.26 -15.62 30.33
CA GLY A 746 -12.23 -16.49 30.98
C GLY A 746 -12.08 -17.97 30.62
N GLU A 747 -10.88 -18.40 30.20
CA GLU A 747 -10.58 -19.78 29.83
C GLU A 747 -9.79 -20.52 30.92
N ARG A 748 -9.96 -21.84 31.00
CA ARG A 748 -9.10 -22.66 31.87
C ARG A 748 -7.67 -22.65 31.33
N TYR A 749 -6.70 -22.39 32.21
CA TYR A 749 -5.30 -22.47 31.86
C TYR A 749 -4.94 -23.87 31.36
N CYS A 750 -4.43 -23.96 30.13
CA CYS A 750 -4.04 -25.21 29.47
C CYS A 750 -2.58 -25.19 28.98
N GLY A 751 -1.72 -24.38 29.61
CA GLY A 751 -0.31 -24.28 29.24
C GLY A 751 -0.09 -23.57 27.91
N SER A 752 0.94 -24.00 27.17
CA SER A 752 1.28 -23.47 25.83
C SER A 752 0.19 -23.69 24.79
N TYR A 753 -0.75 -24.63 25.02
CA TYR A 753 -1.85 -24.91 24.11
C TYR A 753 -2.89 -23.76 24.03
N LEU A 754 -2.84 -22.80 24.94
CA LEU A 754 -3.74 -21.65 24.94
C LEU A 754 -3.75 -20.89 23.60
N LEU A 755 -2.60 -20.85 22.93
CA LEU A 755 -2.38 -20.18 21.64
C LEU A 755 -2.36 -21.16 20.44
N GLY A 756 -2.50 -22.47 20.69
CA GLY A 756 -2.29 -23.51 19.68
C GLY A 756 -0.81 -23.80 19.39
N SER A 757 -0.55 -24.79 18.53
CA SER A 757 0.79 -25.15 18.04
C SER A 757 0.75 -25.42 16.53
N ALA A 758 1.91 -25.57 15.88
CA ALA A 758 1.95 -25.95 14.46
C ALA A 758 1.26 -27.30 14.19
N GLU A 759 1.38 -28.25 15.11
CA GLU A 759 0.74 -29.58 15.04
C GLU A 759 -0.78 -29.52 15.34
N ARG A 760 -1.23 -28.51 16.09
CA ARG A 760 -2.63 -28.26 16.43
C ARG A 760 -2.95 -26.76 16.36
N PRO A 761 -3.12 -26.21 15.14
CA PRO A 761 -3.29 -24.78 14.96
C PRO A 761 -4.62 -24.30 15.53
N ARG A 762 -4.58 -23.23 16.32
CA ARG A 762 -5.77 -22.58 16.89
C ARG A 762 -5.95 -21.21 16.23
N ARG A 763 -7.05 -21.03 15.50
CA ARG A 763 -7.44 -19.72 14.95
C ARG A 763 -8.00 -18.84 16.08
N PHE A 764 -7.95 -17.52 15.91
CA PHE A 764 -8.40 -16.56 16.91
C PHE A 764 -9.71 -15.91 16.48
N SER A 765 -10.71 -15.86 17.37
CA SER A 765 -11.85 -14.97 17.15
C SER A 765 -11.44 -13.53 17.40
N ARG A 766 -12.11 -12.57 16.75
CA ARG A 766 -11.83 -11.14 16.93
C ARG A 766 -11.94 -10.70 18.38
N GLY A 767 -13.01 -11.10 19.10
CA GLY A 767 -13.17 -10.77 20.52
C GLY A 767 -12.05 -11.34 21.39
N ARG A 768 -11.57 -12.56 21.09
CA ARG A 768 -10.41 -13.14 21.78
C ARG A 768 -9.15 -12.31 21.51
N LEU A 769 -8.90 -11.96 20.25
CA LEU A 769 -7.72 -11.20 19.88
C LEU A 769 -7.77 -9.78 20.46
N GLN A 770 -8.96 -9.17 20.54
CA GLN A 770 -9.17 -7.85 21.15
C GLN A 770 -8.81 -7.84 22.63
N ILE A 771 -9.24 -8.86 23.39
CA ILE A 771 -8.88 -8.98 24.81
C ILE A 771 -7.35 -9.09 24.94
N ILE A 772 -6.73 -9.97 24.15
CA ILE A 772 -5.28 -10.14 24.15
C ILE A 772 -4.57 -8.82 23.81
N ALA A 773 -5.01 -8.11 22.78
CA ALA A 773 -4.45 -6.83 22.37
C ALA A 773 -4.57 -5.75 23.45
N THR A 774 -5.69 -5.73 24.19
CA THR A 774 -5.94 -4.79 25.28
C THR A 774 -5.00 -5.06 26.45
N GLU A 775 -4.84 -6.34 26.82
CA GLU A 775 -3.94 -6.75 27.90
C GLU A 775 -2.47 -6.49 27.55
N THR A 776 -2.05 -6.79 26.31
CA THR A 776 -0.66 -6.58 25.87
C THR A 776 -0.36 -5.15 25.41
N ARG A 777 -1.39 -4.30 25.26
CA ARG A 777 -1.31 -2.97 24.62
C ARG A 777 -0.66 -3.02 23.23
N SER A 778 -0.85 -4.12 22.50
CA SER A 778 -0.28 -4.30 21.17
C SER A 778 -1.20 -3.70 20.11
N GLU A 779 -0.71 -2.64 19.47
CA GLU A 779 -1.40 -1.97 18.36
C GLU A 779 -1.62 -2.92 17.16
N GLU A 780 -0.60 -3.71 16.80
CA GLU A 780 -0.72 -4.69 15.70
C GLU A 780 -1.86 -5.69 15.92
N LEU A 781 -2.00 -6.22 17.14
CA LEU A 781 -3.08 -7.15 17.48
C LEU A 781 -4.43 -6.45 17.55
N HIS A 782 -4.45 -5.19 17.99
CA HIS A 782 -5.64 -4.36 18.00
C HIS A 782 -6.16 -4.17 16.56
N ASP A 783 -5.29 -3.74 15.64
CA ASP A 783 -5.64 -3.54 14.23
C ASP A 783 -6.16 -4.82 13.57
N LEU A 784 -5.51 -5.96 13.80
CA LEU A 784 -6.01 -7.24 13.32
C LEU A 784 -7.40 -7.59 13.88
N ALA A 785 -7.65 -7.29 15.16
CA ALA A 785 -8.92 -7.56 15.83
C ALA A 785 -10.05 -6.64 15.35
N THR A 786 -9.75 -5.38 15.02
CA THR A 786 -10.72 -4.37 14.54
C THR A 786 -10.83 -4.26 13.03
N SER A 787 -9.94 -4.92 12.28
CA SER A 787 -9.84 -4.84 10.80
C SER A 787 -11.16 -5.03 10.03
N ASP A 788 -11.23 -4.39 8.86
CA ASP A 788 -12.32 -4.50 7.88
C ASP A 788 -12.13 -5.70 6.93
N VAL A 789 -11.25 -6.65 7.29
CA VAL A 789 -10.88 -7.81 6.46
C VAL A 789 -11.44 -9.10 7.01
N TYR A 790 -12.09 -9.90 6.18
CA TYR A 790 -12.41 -11.28 6.49
C TYR A 790 -11.40 -12.20 5.79
N TRP A 791 -10.90 -13.18 6.54
CA TRP A 791 -9.95 -14.17 6.03
C TRP A 791 -10.72 -15.36 5.47
N ASP A 792 -10.95 -15.34 4.16
CA ASP A 792 -11.71 -16.38 3.48
C ASP A 792 -10.81 -17.45 2.87
N GLU A 793 -11.30 -18.69 2.88
CA GLU A 793 -10.49 -19.85 2.54
C GLU A 793 -10.56 -20.15 1.04
N VAL A 794 -9.41 -20.37 0.41
CA VAL A 794 -9.29 -20.83 -0.97
C VAL A 794 -9.84 -22.24 -1.08
N LEU A 795 -10.85 -22.43 -1.93
CA LEU A 795 -11.42 -23.76 -2.22
C LEU A 795 -10.75 -24.40 -3.44
N GLU A 796 -10.57 -23.60 -4.51
CA GLU A 796 -10.17 -24.11 -5.81
C GLU A 796 -9.44 -23.01 -6.60
N ILE A 797 -8.39 -23.41 -7.32
CA ILE A 797 -7.72 -22.60 -8.34
C ILE A 797 -7.72 -23.42 -9.62
N ALA A 798 -8.46 -22.96 -10.64
CA ALA A 798 -8.66 -23.70 -11.88
C ALA A 798 -8.14 -22.88 -13.08
N PRO A 799 -7.36 -23.46 -14.01
CA PRO A 799 -6.92 -22.75 -15.21
C PRO A 799 -8.11 -22.43 -16.12
N LEU A 800 -8.13 -21.23 -16.69
CA LEU A 800 -9.11 -20.79 -17.70
C LEU A 800 -8.52 -20.69 -19.11
N GLY A 801 -7.20 -20.65 -19.23
CA GLY A 801 -6.49 -20.49 -20.50
C GLY A 801 -6.00 -19.06 -20.73
N GLU A 802 -5.58 -18.77 -21.96
CA GLU A 802 -5.04 -17.46 -22.32
C GLU A 802 -6.14 -16.47 -22.69
N MET A 803 -6.07 -15.25 -22.15
CA MET A 803 -7.01 -14.19 -22.48
C MET A 803 -6.36 -12.81 -22.33
N PRO A 804 -6.93 -11.75 -22.97
CA PRO A 804 -6.49 -10.39 -22.76
C PRO A 804 -6.61 -9.99 -21.28
N THR A 805 -5.52 -9.49 -20.74
CA THR A 805 -5.39 -9.07 -19.35
C THR A 805 -5.06 -7.60 -19.26
N PHE A 806 -5.38 -7.03 -18.12
CA PHE A 806 -5.35 -5.62 -17.79
C PHE A 806 -4.81 -5.47 -16.39
N ASP A 807 -4.37 -4.27 -16.08
CA ASP A 807 -3.90 -3.93 -14.75
C ASP A 807 -4.31 -2.50 -14.40
N ALA A 808 -4.34 -2.20 -13.11
CA ALA A 808 -4.74 -0.91 -12.58
C ALA A 808 -3.73 -0.43 -11.52
N THR A 809 -3.60 0.89 -11.46
CA THR A 809 -2.75 1.58 -10.49
C THR A 809 -3.61 2.42 -9.56
N VAL A 810 -3.44 2.18 -8.27
CA VAL A 810 -4.04 2.95 -7.17
C VAL A 810 -2.95 3.66 -6.37
N GLU A 811 -3.19 4.92 -6.01
CA GLU A 811 -2.27 5.76 -5.22
C GLU A 811 -2.14 5.28 -3.76
N ASP A 812 -0.97 5.58 -3.17
CA ASP A 812 -0.56 5.32 -1.79
C ASP A 812 -0.52 3.85 -1.33
N THR A 813 -1.68 3.20 -1.28
CA THR A 813 -1.86 1.87 -0.68
C THR A 813 -1.53 0.74 -1.64
N HIS A 814 -1.50 1.05 -2.94
CA HIS A 814 -1.19 0.14 -4.03
C HIS A 814 -2.01 -1.15 -4.07
N ASN A 815 -3.27 -1.10 -3.65
CA ASN A 815 -4.17 -2.23 -3.72
C ASN A 815 -5.63 -1.81 -3.94
N PHE A 816 -6.49 -2.75 -4.33
CA PHE A 816 -7.91 -2.51 -4.59
C PHE A 816 -8.76 -3.76 -4.34
N ILE A 817 -10.08 -3.56 -4.27
CA ILE A 817 -11.05 -4.66 -4.19
C ILE A 817 -11.51 -5.06 -5.60
N ALA A 818 -11.09 -6.24 -6.05
CA ALA A 818 -11.44 -6.84 -7.33
C ALA A 818 -12.38 -8.04 -7.14
N ASN A 819 -13.60 -7.96 -7.69
CA ASN A 819 -14.65 -8.98 -7.55
C ASN A 819 -14.90 -9.38 -6.08
N GLY A 820 -14.70 -8.46 -5.14
CA GLY A 820 -14.83 -8.70 -3.70
C GLY A 820 -13.63 -9.39 -3.04
N VAL A 821 -12.45 -9.36 -3.66
CA VAL A 821 -11.19 -9.89 -3.11
C VAL A 821 -10.13 -8.79 -3.12
N VAL A 822 -9.29 -8.73 -2.07
CA VAL A 822 -8.20 -7.74 -1.97
C VAL A 822 -7.01 -8.15 -2.84
N ALA A 823 -6.62 -7.29 -3.78
CA ALA A 823 -5.56 -7.53 -4.76
C ALA A 823 -4.60 -6.33 -4.89
N HIS A 824 -3.33 -6.58 -5.22
CA HIS A 824 -2.28 -5.54 -5.24
C HIS A 824 -1.91 -5.07 -6.67
N ASN A 825 -1.40 -3.84 -6.79
CA ASN A 825 -0.88 -3.24 -8.02
C ASN A 825 0.42 -3.91 -8.53
N SER A 826 0.87 -3.51 -9.73
CA SER A 826 2.19 -3.87 -10.28
C SER A 826 3.36 -2.98 -9.83
N LEU A 827 4.56 -3.60 -9.79
CA LEU A 827 5.91 -3.08 -9.48
C LEU A 827 6.41 -1.82 -10.24
N GLU A 828 5.76 -1.41 -11.33
CA GLU A 828 6.28 -0.42 -12.30
C GLU A 828 6.35 1.02 -11.77
N GLN A 829 5.88 1.28 -10.55
CA GLN A 829 5.51 2.64 -10.12
C GLN A 829 6.70 3.52 -9.75
N ASP A 830 7.70 3.02 -9.03
CA ASP A 830 8.68 3.89 -8.34
C ASP A 830 9.78 4.46 -9.27
N SER A 831 9.93 3.93 -10.49
CA SER A 831 10.89 4.45 -11.47
C SER A 831 10.40 5.74 -12.14
N ASP A 832 11.33 6.67 -12.41
CA ASP A 832 11.04 7.87 -13.19
C ASP A 832 11.28 7.63 -14.68
N VAL A 833 12.33 6.87 -15.00
CA VAL A 833 12.71 6.50 -16.36
C VAL A 833 12.88 4.98 -16.45
N VAL A 834 12.36 4.36 -17.51
CA VAL A 834 12.56 2.93 -17.82
C VAL A 834 13.14 2.78 -19.21
N ILE A 835 14.35 2.22 -19.28
CA ILE A 835 15.12 1.99 -20.50
C ILE A 835 15.23 0.50 -20.75
N PHE A 836 14.88 0.06 -21.96
CA PHE A 836 15.16 -1.29 -22.42
C PHE A 836 16.35 -1.33 -23.38
N LEU A 837 17.19 -2.35 -23.23
CA LEU A 837 18.22 -2.66 -24.22
C LEU A 837 17.78 -3.86 -25.07
N TYR A 838 17.76 -3.67 -26.38
CA TYR A 838 17.42 -4.70 -27.35
C TYR A 838 18.51 -4.83 -28.40
N ARG A 839 18.93 -6.06 -28.69
CA ARG A 839 19.90 -6.39 -29.74
C ARG A 839 19.32 -7.51 -30.56
N ASP A 840 19.01 -7.23 -31.81
CA ASP A 840 18.34 -8.17 -32.71
C ASP A 840 19.19 -9.42 -32.97
N GLU A 841 20.50 -9.25 -33.10
CA GLU A 841 21.49 -10.33 -33.32
C GLU A 841 21.51 -11.42 -32.23
N ILE A 842 20.96 -11.16 -31.04
CA ILE A 842 20.85 -12.15 -29.96
C ILE A 842 19.76 -13.19 -30.26
N TYR A 843 18.71 -12.77 -30.97
CA TYR A 843 17.56 -13.61 -31.28
C TYR A 843 17.61 -14.11 -32.73
N ASN A 844 18.22 -13.32 -33.62
CA ASN A 844 18.30 -13.56 -35.06
C ASN A 844 19.76 -13.63 -35.52
N PRO A 845 20.36 -14.82 -35.67
CA PRO A 845 21.77 -14.99 -36.05
C PRO A 845 22.16 -14.39 -37.41
N GLU A 846 21.20 -14.25 -38.32
CA GLU A 846 21.36 -13.69 -39.67
C GLU A 846 20.94 -12.21 -39.77
N SER A 847 20.77 -11.52 -38.64
CA SER A 847 20.33 -10.11 -38.61
C SER A 847 21.25 -9.19 -39.40
N GLU A 848 20.67 -8.36 -40.27
CA GLU A 848 21.36 -7.28 -40.98
C GLU A 848 21.81 -6.15 -40.04
N GLN A 849 21.27 -6.08 -38.81
CA GLN A 849 21.58 -5.06 -37.81
C GLN A 849 22.66 -5.51 -36.81
N ARG A 850 23.56 -6.40 -37.24
CA ARG A 850 24.62 -6.96 -36.39
C ARG A 850 25.51 -5.86 -35.80
N GLY A 851 25.81 -5.96 -34.51
CA GLY A 851 26.55 -4.93 -33.77
C GLY A 851 25.76 -3.64 -33.48
N THR A 852 24.45 -3.58 -33.79
CA THR A 852 23.57 -2.46 -33.40
C THR A 852 22.73 -2.86 -32.18
N ALA A 853 22.55 -1.91 -31.27
CA ALA A 853 21.67 -2.05 -30.12
C ALA A 853 20.67 -0.89 -30.07
N GLU A 854 19.42 -1.22 -29.83
CA GLU A 854 18.36 -0.25 -29.59
C GLU A 854 18.24 0.02 -28.10
N VAL A 855 18.20 1.31 -27.76
CA VAL A 855 17.96 1.82 -26.41
C VAL A 855 16.57 2.43 -26.41
N ILE A 856 15.61 1.72 -25.81
CA ILE A 856 14.18 2.05 -25.87
C ILE A 856 13.76 2.68 -24.54
N VAL A 857 13.54 4.00 -24.53
CA VAL A 857 12.98 4.72 -23.39
C VAL A 857 11.46 4.53 -23.40
N SER A 858 10.98 3.59 -22.58
CA SER A 858 9.57 3.15 -22.55
C SER A 858 8.71 3.90 -21.53
N LYS A 859 9.34 4.47 -20.50
CA LYS A 859 8.71 5.35 -19.50
C LYS A 859 9.66 6.51 -19.24
N HIS A 860 9.10 7.72 -19.18
CA HIS A 860 9.81 8.93 -18.78
C HIS A 860 8.79 9.87 -18.14
N ARG A 861 8.86 10.08 -16.81
CA ARG A 861 7.86 10.89 -16.08
C ARG A 861 7.87 12.37 -16.46
N ASN A 862 9.04 12.91 -16.80
CA ASN A 862 9.27 14.34 -16.99
C ASN A 862 9.72 14.71 -18.42
N GLY A 863 9.57 13.80 -19.39
CA GLY A 863 10.05 14.03 -20.75
C GLY A 863 9.56 12.98 -21.75
N PRO A 864 10.03 13.04 -23.00
CA PRO A 864 9.55 12.17 -24.07
C PRO A 864 10.06 10.72 -23.91
N THR A 865 9.24 9.78 -24.37
CA THR A 865 9.64 8.39 -24.65
C THR A 865 10.11 8.25 -26.09
N GLY A 866 11.02 7.31 -26.39
CA GLY A 866 11.56 7.15 -27.72
C GLY A 866 12.53 5.98 -27.84
N MET A 867 13.16 5.85 -29.00
CA MET A 867 14.18 4.84 -29.25
C MET A 867 15.40 5.50 -29.89
N THR A 868 16.58 5.19 -29.38
CA THR A 868 17.87 5.59 -29.94
C THR A 868 18.71 4.36 -30.27
N ARG A 869 19.75 4.53 -31.09
CA ARG A 869 20.62 3.44 -31.53
C ARG A 869 22.05 3.66 -31.05
N LEU A 870 22.68 2.59 -30.59
CA LEU A 870 24.09 2.55 -30.22
C LEU A 870 24.77 1.38 -30.94
N ALA A 871 26.08 1.51 -31.18
CA ALA A 871 26.92 0.41 -31.63
C ALA A 871 27.38 -0.42 -30.42
N PHE A 872 27.22 -1.75 -30.49
CA PHE A 872 27.77 -2.68 -29.51
C PHE A 872 29.04 -3.35 -30.05
N LEU A 873 30.19 -2.97 -29.50
CA LEU A 873 31.49 -3.49 -29.87
C LEU A 873 31.81 -4.74 -29.02
N ALA A 874 31.37 -5.91 -29.48
CA ALA A 874 31.47 -7.17 -28.74
C ALA A 874 32.91 -7.52 -28.28
N HIS A 875 33.92 -7.24 -29.11
CA HIS A 875 35.34 -7.48 -28.78
C HIS A 875 35.81 -6.69 -27.56
N PHE A 876 35.23 -5.51 -27.30
CA PHE A 876 35.61 -4.64 -26.19
C PHE A 876 34.56 -4.64 -25.07
N VAL A 877 33.44 -5.35 -25.26
CA VAL A 877 32.28 -5.37 -24.35
C VAL A 877 31.84 -3.94 -24.00
N LYS A 878 31.67 -3.09 -25.03
CA LYS A 878 31.41 -1.65 -24.89
C LYS A 878 30.34 -1.17 -25.87
N PHE A 879 29.50 -0.25 -25.40
CA PHE A 879 28.60 0.53 -26.25
C PHE A 879 29.28 1.83 -26.71
N ALA A 880 29.02 2.24 -27.95
CA ALA A 880 29.52 3.47 -28.55
C ALA A 880 28.41 4.19 -29.34
N ASN A 881 28.57 5.50 -29.52
CA ASN A 881 27.68 6.30 -30.36
C ASN A 881 27.74 5.84 -31.82
N MET A 882 26.60 5.93 -32.51
CA MET A 882 26.57 5.76 -33.97
C MET A 882 27.31 6.94 -34.63
N ALA A 883 27.85 6.73 -35.84
CA ALA A 883 28.39 7.83 -36.61
C ALA A 883 27.24 8.78 -36.99
N ARG A 884 27.40 10.09 -36.71
CA ARG A 884 26.49 11.13 -37.21
C ARG A 884 26.79 11.37 -38.69
N GLU A 885 25.75 11.51 -39.51
CA GLU A 885 25.90 11.92 -40.92
C GLU A 885 26.42 13.35 -41.05
#